data_AF-A0A2W0AFX1-F1
#
_entry.id   AF-A0A2W0AFX1-F1
#
_cell.length_a   1.000
_cell.length_b   1.000
_cell.length_c   1.000
_cell.angle_alpha   90.00
_cell.angle_beta   90.00
_cell.angle_gamma   90.00
#
_symmetry.space_group_name_H-M   'P 1'
#
loop_
_entity.id
_entity.type
_entity.pdbx_description
1 polymer ?
#
loop_
_entity_poly.entity_id
_entity_poly.type
_entity_poly.pdbx_seq_one_letter_code
_entity_poly.pdbx_strand_id
1 'polypeptide(L)'
;MRHKSRVVAIVVAVGISVCILLFGLSLSADFSRRGPTVTISVQASDTSSATLHYRWRSTDGAIQDVDATTTTWTLPTGPGIHFAYVLVSNGLGGYTEKRLAVNTDGVSSTSESEARPVPYIAPPAAAPTGETYRSSVLWGTTNTNGIEHDVHAPDVSVYMQDTITNATYPATGPVKSDLRGEYLISNLPPGNAYAAFCQPPGRPAPTPCSAAFFFTNNLPMPTVATTDYLSSAPGFDGQSFLLSGTLTLQDGSPCGTLNEFFGVHVTATARLLDANDQPMGTSVRMNELGDYSLVFNFLLPPPASVLLSCEGAPALKVQILQEAFSLGEIGTTILPNVSAPLVQSMTATRNGSTIASVNFLLPAPLPSDIVPRADAFLAEKGLDTRMGACQYYKAIGAVSGCDAAGNLIAPITFQDWKRAVKFGPYAQRGVPTFFASYINKVDLNLARVHQSISYGPNQTAAVVCNHLGPPDFFNSPQAEIDTAVDNANHNKNLVACVAMDYTVSQGVNNNQPFVRFLIFGPSGQLLPSVNLDGRREKFVPGTCVVCHGGDHYAGKFPEDGSGAANVGGHFLPYDTGNFEFSSKLGLRAQDQEQQIYFLNQNVLKAGPTPAEQALINGWYANQPGFRKVLNKTYIDSSWPDRATDPNAYNFYQDVYARSCRTCHVALVEGFNFDHYQNITPGSSHFFRAEAPEIDVPITVCGGDSQIFRDHSMPNSLVTFNRFWLSADPTANTTGDPNQPDELTKFLLTPSTGTFTCNPGQVP
;
A
#
# COMPACT_ATOMS: atom_id res chain seq x y z
N MET A 1 49.60 37.43 -50.86
CA MET A 1 50.86 37.87 -51.52
C MET A 1 51.79 36.68 -51.61
N ARG A 2 52.23 36.39 -52.86
CA ARG A 2 53.38 35.56 -53.30
C ARG A 2 53.51 34.14 -52.74
N HIS A 3 53.16 33.09 -53.48
CA HIS A 3 53.87 32.50 -54.65
C HIS A 3 55.26 31.93 -54.33
N LYS A 4 55.43 30.61 -54.52
CA LYS A 4 56.03 29.96 -55.72
C LYS A 4 56.24 28.45 -55.42
N SER A 5 55.62 27.52 -56.16
CA SER A 5 56.07 26.97 -57.47
C SER A 5 56.95 25.71 -57.29
N ARG A 6 56.86 24.62 -58.06
CA ARG A 6 56.35 24.43 -59.44
C ARG A 6 56.38 22.92 -59.81
N VAL A 7 55.42 22.49 -60.66
CA VAL A 7 55.59 21.72 -61.94
C VAL A 7 55.95 20.22 -61.80
N VAL A 8 55.29 19.26 -62.48
CA VAL A 8 54.95 19.13 -63.90
C VAL A 8 53.61 18.39 -64.11
N ALA A 9 52.86 18.82 -65.13
CA ALA A 9 51.70 18.15 -65.69
C ALA A 9 52.07 17.24 -66.86
N ILE A 10 51.46 16.06 -66.96
CA ILE A 10 51.10 15.42 -68.23
C ILE A 10 49.65 14.94 -68.09
N VAL A 11 48.85 15.33 -69.08
CA VAL A 11 47.40 15.21 -69.17
C VAL A 11 47.04 14.15 -70.22
N VAL A 12 45.78 13.70 -70.17
CA VAL A 12 44.97 13.05 -71.23
C VAL A 12 45.02 11.53 -71.17
N ALA A 13 43.94 10.75 -71.08
CA ALA A 13 42.49 10.92 -70.86
C ALA A 13 41.96 9.48 -70.56
N VAL A 14 40.81 9.20 -69.94
CA VAL A 14 39.42 9.41 -70.36
C VAL A 14 38.57 8.87 -69.20
N GLY A 15 37.43 9.48 -68.91
CA GLY A 15 36.31 8.79 -68.25
C GLY A 15 36.00 9.28 -66.84
N ILE A 16 34.96 10.10 -66.77
CA ILE A 16 34.37 10.68 -65.56
C ILE A 16 34.01 9.59 -64.54
N SER A 17 34.76 9.53 -63.43
CA SER A 17 34.38 8.79 -62.22
C SER A 17 33.71 9.74 -61.24
N VAL A 18 32.47 9.37 -60.88
CA VAL A 18 31.63 9.99 -59.86
C VAL A 18 32.39 10.05 -58.52
N CYS A 19 32.50 11.27 -57.99
CA CYS A 19 33.05 11.55 -56.67
C CYS A 19 32.09 11.03 -55.58
N ILE A 20 32.35 9.84 -55.03
CA ILE A 20 31.71 9.40 -53.79
C ILE A 20 32.52 10.02 -52.65
N LEU A 21 31.94 11.04 -52.03
CA LEU A 21 32.36 11.55 -50.72
C LEU A 21 32.16 10.44 -49.69
N LEU A 22 33.27 9.92 -49.18
CA LEU A 22 33.32 9.05 -48.00
C LEU A 22 32.87 9.86 -46.77
N PHE A 23 31.57 9.87 -46.51
CA PHE A 23 31.05 10.03 -45.16
C PHE A 23 31.44 8.77 -44.38
N GLY A 24 32.42 8.89 -43.50
CA GLY A 24 32.63 7.91 -42.45
C GLY A 24 31.39 7.90 -41.55
N LEU A 25 30.47 6.99 -41.82
CA LEU A 25 29.44 6.56 -40.90
C LEU A 25 30.17 5.95 -39.69
N SER A 26 30.43 6.77 -38.67
CA SER A 26 30.57 6.28 -37.30
C SER A 26 29.19 5.78 -36.87
N LEU A 27 28.86 4.55 -37.29
CA LEU A 27 27.90 3.73 -36.59
C LEU A 27 28.52 3.44 -35.22
N SER A 28 28.31 4.37 -34.27
CA SER A 28 28.24 4.01 -32.87
C SER A 28 27.11 3.00 -32.78
N ALA A 29 27.45 1.71 -32.87
CA ALA A 29 26.54 0.65 -32.49
C ALA A 29 26.25 0.90 -31.01
N ASP A 30 25.12 1.53 -30.74
CA ASP A 30 24.51 1.58 -29.43
C ASP A 30 24.20 0.12 -29.09
N PHE A 31 25.14 -0.56 -28.42
CA PHE A 31 24.90 -1.89 -27.89
C PHE A 31 23.75 -1.74 -26.92
N SER A 32 22.56 -2.06 -27.42
CA SER A 32 21.28 -1.89 -26.73
C SER A 32 21.38 -2.53 -25.35
N ARG A 33 21.41 -1.69 -24.31
CA ARG A 33 21.39 -2.04 -22.88
C ARG A 33 20.01 -2.57 -22.46
N ARG A 34 19.44 -3.46 -23.26
CA ARG A 34 18.09 -3.99 -23.05
C ARG A 34 18.21 -5.47 -22.72
N GLY A 35 17.50 -5.90 -21.68
CA GLY A 35 17.42 -7.32 -21.34
C GLY A 35 16.68 -8.11 -22.41
N PRO A 36 16.55 -9.43 -22.22
CA PRO A 36 15.89 -10.29 -23.19
C PRO A 36 14.42 -9.91 -23.39
N THR A 37 13.98 -9.91 -24.65
CA THR A 37 12.58 -9.74 -24.99
C THR A 37 11.85 -11.10 -24.94
N VAL A 38 10.66 -11.10 -24.35
CA VAL A 38 9.78 -12.26 -24.21
C VAL A 38 8.38 -11.92 -24.69
N THR A 39 7.66 -12.93 -25.18
CA THR A 39 6.24 -12.81 -25.52
C THR A 39 5.42 -13.35 -24.37
N ILE A 40 4.50 -12.53 -23.86
CA ILE A 40 3.54 -12.94 -22.84
C ILE A 40 2.21 -13.23 -23.52
N SER A 41 1.53 -14.29 -23.10
CA SER A 41 0.17 -14.61 -23.52
C SER A 41 -0.73 -14.87 -22.31
N VAL A 42 -2.02 -14.54 -22.44
CA VAL A 42 -3.06 -14.79 -21.45
C VAL A 42 -4.20 -15.60 -22.06
N GLN A 43 -4.72 -16.55 -21.28
CA GLN A 43 -5.98 -17.21 -21.54
C GLN A 43 -7.03 -16.62 -20.60
N ALA A 44 -8.09 -16.04 -21.19
CA ALA A 44 -9.22 -15.48 -20.46
C ALA A 44 -10.54 -15.83 -21.16
N SER A 45 -11.63 -15.87 -20.39
CA SER A 45 -12.99 -16.05 -20.88
C SER A 45 -13.96 -15.14 -20.15
N ASP A 46 -15.14 -14.92 -20.74
CA ASP A 46 -16.20 -14.10 -20.16
C ASP A 46 -17.54 -14.83 -20.28
N THR A 47 -18.35 -14.78 -19.22
CA THR A 47 -19.66 -15.44 -19.15
C THR A 47 -20.74 -14.67 -19.91
N SER A 48 -20.56 -13.36 -20.09
CA SER A 48 -21.49 -12.49 -20.83
C SER A 48 -21.31 -12.56 -22.35
N SER A 49 -20.32 -13.33 -22.83
CA SER A 49 -19.93 -13.41 -24.26
C SER A 49 -19.49 -12.06 -24.85
N ALA A 50 -19.12 -11.09 -24.01
CA ALA A 50 -18.64 -9.80 -24.43
C ALA A 50 -17.21 -9.86 -25.00
N THR A 51 -16.84 -8.84 -25.78
CA THR A 51 -15.45 -8.72 -26.26
C THR A 51 -14.55 -8.33 -25.10
N LEU A 52 -13.49 -9.10 -24.90
CA LEU A 52 -12.50 -8.81 -23.86
C LEU A 52 -11.51 -7.74 -24.32
N HIS A 53 -11.18 -6.85 -23.41
CA HIS A 53 -10.17 -5.80 -23.54
C HIS A 53 -9.02 -6.03 -22.57
N TYR A 54 -7.79 -5.72 -22.99
CA TYR A 54 -6.56 -6.01 -22.27
C TYR A 54 -5.73 -4.75 -22.07
N ARG A 55 -5.21 -4.58 -20.85
CA ARG A 55 -4.15 -3.62 -20.54
C ARG A 55 -2.97 -4.36 -19.94
N TRP A 56 -1.76 -3.98 -20.33
CA TRP A 56 -0.53 -4.62 -19.87
C TRP A 56 0.38 -3.63 -19.17
N ARG A 57 0.92 -4.04 -18.02
CA ARG A 57 1.94 -3.29 -17.27
C ARG A 57 2.96 -4.24 -16.65
N SER A 58 4.12 -3.70 -16.29
CA SER A 58 5.17 -4.45 -15.59
C SER A 58 5.74 -3.59 -14.48
N THR A 59 6.17 -4.22 -13.39
CA THR A 59 6.86 -3.51 -12.28
C THR A 59 8.14 -2.86 -12.80
N ASP A 60 8.82 -3.58 -13.69
CA ASP A 60 10.06 -3.17 -14.32
C ASP A 60 10.18 -3.61 -15.78
N GLY A 61 11.19 -3.08 -16.46
CA GLY A 61 11.41 -3.31 -17.88
C GLY A 61 10.42 -2.49 -18.70
N ALA A 62 10.26 -2.85 -19.97
CA ALA A 62 9.36 -2.15 -20.88
C ALA A 62 8.40 -3.15 -21.53
N ILE A 63 7.15 -3.13 -21.11
CA ILE A 63 6.05 -3.91 -21.70
C ILE A 63 5.23 -3.04 -22.63
N GLN A 64 4.76 -3.62 -23.74
CA GLN A 64 3.88 -2.92 -24.65
C GLN A 64 2.43 -3.02 -24.14
N ASP A 65 1.81 -1.89 -23.86
CA ASP A 65 0.40 -1.85 -23.49
C ASP A 65 -0.47 -1.93 -24.76
N VAL A 66 -0.94 -3.13 -25.08
CA VAL A 66 -1.73 -3.43 -26.29
C VAL A 66 -3.02 -4.15 -25.93
N ASP A 67 -4.11 -3.81 -26.60
CA ASP A 67 -5.40 -4.47 -26.42
C ASP A 67 -5.45 -5.82 -27.16
N ALA A 68 -4.73 -6.80 -26.61
CA ALA A 68 -4.63 -8.15 -27.15
C ALA A 68 -4.29 -9.18 -26.07
N THR A 69 -4.62 -10.45 -26.35
CA THR A 69 -4.25 -11.61 -25.51
C THR A 69 -2.75 -11.88 -25.46
N THR A 70 -1.94 -11.17 -26.23
CA THR A 70 -0.48 -11.29 -26.24
C THR A 70 0.18 -9.93 -26.25
N THR A 71 1.34 -9.82 -25.61
CA THR A 71 2.18 -8.63 -25.63
C THR A 71 3.66 -9.00 -25.64
N THR A 72 4.49 -8.01 -25.98
CA THR A 72 5.94 -8.08 -25.91
C THR A 72 6.46 -7.37 -24.67
N TRP A 73 7.31 -8.04 -23.91
CA TRP A 73 7.98 -7.47 -22.73
C TRP A 73 9.50 -7.55 -22.88
N THR A 74 10.15 -6.40 -22.79
CA THR A 74 11.61 -6.33 -22.66
C THR A 74 11.96 -6.36 -21.19
N LEU A 75 12.47 -7.50 -20.72
CA LEU A 75 12.90 -7.69 -19.33
C LEU A 75 14.04 -6.73 -18.99
N PRO A 76 14.18 -6.32 -17.71
CA PRO A 76 15.39 -5.66 -17.24
C PRO A 76 16.64 -6.50 -17.42
N THR A 77 17.80 -5.85 -17.37
CA THR A 77 19.09 -6.54 -17.23
C THR A 77 19.31 -6.92 -15.76
N GLY A 78 19.96 -8.05 -15.51
CA GLY A 78 20.27 -8.53 -14.17
C GLY A 78 19.47 -9.78 -13.78
N PRO A 79 19.99 -10.56 -12.82
CA PRO A 79 19.27 -11.69 -12.22
C PRO A 79 18.17 -11.19 -11.26
N GLY A 80 17.09 -11.97 -11.12
CA GLY A 80 15.99 -11.68 -10.22
C GLY A 80 14.64 -12.19 -10.70
N ILE A 81 13.59 -11.79 -9.98
CA ILE A 81 12.19 -12.03 -10.32
C ILE A 81 11.58 -10.72 -10.81
N HIS A 82 10.98 -10.77 -11.99
CA HIS A 82 10.30 -9.65 -12.62
C HIS A 82 8.82 -9.98 -12.79
N PHE A 83 7.94 -8.98 -12.77
CA PHE A 83 6.49 -9.19 -12.83
C PHE A 83 5.85 -8.45 -14.00
N ALA A 84 5.01 -9.18 -14.73
CA ALA A 84 4.09 -8.63 -15.72
C ALA A 84 2.66 -8.83 -15.26
N TYR A 85 1.82 -7.83 -15.52
CA TYR A 85 0.43 -7.76 -15.11
C TYR A 85 -0.46 -7.57 -16.33
N VAL A 86 -1.65 -8.16 -16.25
CA VAL A 86 -2.74 -7.92 -17.20
C VAL A 86 -4.00 -7.53 -16.44
N LEU A 87 -4.65 -6.47 -16.89
CA LEU A 87 -6.01 -6.10 -16.49
C LEU A 87 -6.93 -6.43 -17.66
N VAL A 88 -7.87 -7.35 -17.43
CA VAL A 88 -8.84 -7.81 -18.43
C VAL A 88 -10.20 -7.21 -18.07
N SER A 89 -10.85 -6.56 -19.04
CA SER A 89 -12.20 -6.02 -18.92
C SER A 89 -13.12 -6.64 -19.96
N ASN A 90 -14.41 -6.78 -19.65
CA ASN A 90 -15.42 -7.13 -20.66
C ASN A 90 -16.14 -5.90 -21.26
N GLY A 91 -15.77 -4.67 -20.85
CA GLY A 91 -16.40 -3.42 -21.27
C GLY A 91 -17.84 -3.21 -20.77
N LEU A 92 -18.33 -4.13 -19.93
CA LEU A 92 -19.67 -4.12 -19.34
C LEU A 92 -19.62 -3.93 -17.82
N GLY A 93 -18.48 -3.55 -17.25
CA GLY A 93 -18.26 -3.37 -15.82
C GLY A 93 -17.40 -4.43 -15.14
N GLY A 94 -17.17 -5.58 -15.77
CA GLY A 94 -16.38 -6.67 -15.18
C GLY A 94 -14.88 -6.48 -15.40
N TYR A 95 -14.08 -6.60 -14.34
CA TYR A 95 -12.62 -6.44 -14.38
C TYR A 95 -11.89 -7.54 -13.59
N THR A 96 -10.80 -8.06 -14.16
CA THR A 96 -9.91 -9.02 -13.48
C THR A 96 -8.44 -8.69 -13.71
N GLU A 97 -7.68 -8.56 -12.63
CA GLU A 97 -6.22 -8.40 -12.65
C GLU A 97 -5.54 -9.73 -12.34
N LYS A 98 -4.50 -10.07 -13.11
CA LYS A 98 -3.57 -11.18 -12.82
C LYS A 98 -2.13 -10.80 -13.14
N ARG A 99 -1.19 -11.55 -12.55
CA ARG A 99 0.25 -11.35 -12.76
C ARG A 99 0.99 -12.66 -13.05
N LEU A 100 2.10 -12.53 -13.78
CA LEU A 100 3.07 -13.59 -14.05
C LEU A 100 4.45 -13.15 -13.56
N ALA A 101 5.13 -14.04 -12.84
CA ALA A 101 6.52 -13.87 -12.42
C ALA A 101 7.47 -14.54 -13.43
N VAL A 102 8.57 -13.87 -13.79
CA VAL A 102 9.64 -14.42 -14.65
C VAL A 102 10.97 -14.33 -13.89
N ASN A 103 11.66 -15.46 -13.75
CA ASN A 103 13.00 -15.53 -13.14
C ASN A 103 14.09 -15.38 -14.22
N THR A 104 15.06 -14.49 -14.00
CA THR A 104 16.19 -14.20 -14.90
C THR A 104 17.56 -14.58 -14.33
N ASP A 105 17.63 -15.28 -13.18
CA ASP A 105 18.87 -15.70 -12.50
C ASP A 105 19.83 -16.50 -13.41
N GLY A 106 19.30 -17.23 -14.39
CA GLY A 106 20.07 -18.02 -15.36
C GLY A 106 20.13 -17.45 -16.78
N VAL A 107 19.54 -16.27 -17.02
CA VAL A 107 19.18 -15.78 -18.36
C VAL A 107 19.91 -14.49 -18.75
N SER A 108 20.49 -13.79 -17.77
CA SER A 108 21.00 -12.42 -17.92
C SER A 108 22.54 -12.33 -17.87
N SER A 109 23.12 -11.52 -18.77
CA SER A 109 24.48 -10.98 -18.63
C SER A 109 24.54 -9.96 -17.49
N THR A 110 25.65 -9.91 -16.75
CA THR A 110 25.92 -9.00 -15.61
C THR A 110 25.35 -7.58 -15.80
N SER A 111 24.49 -7.15 -14.87
CA SER A 111 24.00 -5.78 -14.75
C SER A 111 24.98 -4.93 -13.94
N GLU A 112 25.48 -3.87 -14.58
CA GLU A 112 25.56 -2.46 -14.14
C GLU A 112 26.76 -1.84 -14.88
N SER A 113 26.54 -1.27 -16.07
CA SER A 113 27.48 -0.27 -16.57
C SER A 113 27.35 0.92 -15.64
N GLU A 114 28.43 1.30 -14.94
CA GLU A 114 28.50 2.53 -14.15
C GLU A 114 28.01 3.71 -15.00
N ALA A 115 26.74 4.08 -14.87
CA ALA A 115 26.25 5.36 -15.32
C ALA A 115 26.99 6.43 -14.51
N ARG A 116 27.08 7.65 -15.04
CA ARG A 116 27.68 8.74 -14.26
C ARG A 116 26.91 8.87 -12.95
N PRO A 117 27.59 8.90 -11.79
CA PRO A 117 26.91 8.97 -10.51
C PRO A 117 25.96 10.16 -10.45
N VAL A 118 24.72 9.92 -10.04
CA VAL A 118 23.72 10.97 -9.82
C VAL A 118 23.74 11.36 -8.34
N PRO A 119 23.86 12.65 -8.00
CA PRO A 119 23.77 13.08 -6.61
C PRO A 119 22.39 12.77 -6.01
N TYR A 120 22.37 12.14 -4.83
CA TYR A 120 21.15 11.93 -4.05
C TYR A 120 21.08 12.96 -2.92
N ILE A 121 20.43 14.09 -3.19
CA ILE A 121 20.33 15.23 -2.27
C ILE A 121 18.90 15.76 -2.32
N ALA A 122 18.21 15.76 -1.18
CA ALA A 122 16.86 16.32 -1.12
C ALA A 122 16.92 17.85 -1.39
N PRO A 123 16.07 18.38 -2.29
CA PRO A 123 16.03 19.81 -2.55
C PRO A 123 15.55 20.57 -1.30
N PRO A 124 16.10 21.77 -1.01
CA PRO A 124 15.62 22.61 0.09
C PRO A 124 14.11 22.86 -0.02
N ALA A 125 13.40 22.68 1.10
CA ALA A 125 11.96 22.85 1.19
C ALA A 125 11.60 23.49 2.53
N ALA A 126 10.56 24.34 2.53
CA ALA A 126 10.06 24.93 3.76
C ALA A 126 9.51 23.84 4.68
N ALA A 127 9.58 24.06 5.99
CA ALA A 127 8.91 23.20 6.95
C ALA A 127 7.38 23.28 6.74
N PRO A 128 6.64 22.16 6.86
CA PRO A 128 5.18 22.19 6.89
C PRO A 128 4.67 23.10 8.00
N THR A 129 3.54 23.76 7.78
CA THR A 129 2.89 24.63 8.78
C THR A 129 1.82 23.91 9.60
N GLY A 130 1.60 22.62 9.35
CA GLY A 130 0.59 21.78 9.98
C GLY A 130 0.67 20.35 9.47
N GLU A 131 -0.31 19.54 9.86
CA GLU A 131 -0.37 18.10 9.58
C GLU A 131 -1.45 17.75 8.56
N THR A 132 -1.52 16.47 8.19
CA THR A 132 -2.55 15.95 7.28
C THR A 132 -3.68 15.30 8.07
N TYR A 133 -4.91 15.70 7.80
CA TYR A 133 -6.12 15.04 8.28
C TYR A 133 -6.77 14.25 7.14
N ARG A 134 -7.06 12.97 7.36
CA ARG A 134 -7.82 12.09 6.46
C ARG A 134 -9.10 11.65 7.15
N SER A 135 -10.20 11.67 6.44
CA SER A 135 -11.48 11.10 6.87
C SER A 135 -12.30 10.68 5.65
N SER A 136 -13.47 10.07 5.87
CA SER A 136 -14.44 9.71 4.85
C SER A 136 -15.74 10.49 5.03
N VAL A 137 -16.44 10.73 3.91
CA VAL A 137 -17.80 11.22 3.94
C VAL A 137 -18.77 10.05 3.88
N LEU A 138 -19.56 9.89 4.94
CA LEU A 138 -20.66 8.94 4.97
C LEU A 138 -21.95 9.64 4.64
N TRP A 139 -22.72 9.04 3.75
CA TRP A 139 -23.97 9.61 3.35
C TRP A 139 -25.04 8.52 3.22
N GLY A 140 -25.52 8.03 4.36
CA GLY A 140 -26.59 7.03 4.45
C GLY A 140 -26.07 5.61 4.60
N THR A 141 -27.00 4.68 4.66
CA THR A 141 -26.74 3.25 4.78
C THR A 141 -27.50 2.47 3.71
N THR A 142 -27.03 1.27 3.37
CA THR A 142 -27.66 0.37 2.39
C THR A 142 -27.56 -1.06 2.90
N ASN A 143 -28.54 -1.93 2.61
CA ASN A 143 -28.42 -3.34 3.00
C ASN A 143 -27.88 -4.20 1.85
N THR A 144 -26.77 -4.89 2.10
CA THR A 144 -26.17 -5.85 1.16
C THR A 144 -26.07 -7.21 1.83
N ASN A 145 -26.71 -8.23 1.25
CA ASN A 145 -26.72 -9.60 1.77
C ASN A 145 -27.15 -9.76 3.24
N GLY A 146 -28.02 -8.87 3.74
CA GLY A 146 -28.51 -8.91 5.13
C GLY A 146 -27.65 -8.14 6.12
N ILE A 147 -26.58 -7.48 5.66
CA ILE A 147 -25.69 -6.65 6.45
C ILE A 147 -25.96 -5.19 6.08
N GLU A 148 -26.13 -4.32 7.08
CA GLU A 148 -26.21 -2.87 6.86
C GLU A 148 -24.82 -2.33 6.53
N HIS A 149 -24.67 -1.53 5.49
CA HIS A 149 -23.40 -0.99 5.01
C HIS A 149 -23.43 0.54 5.06
N ASP A 150 -22.39 1.12 5.64
CA ASP A 150 -22.11 2.55 5.60
C ASP A 150 -21.73 3.01 4.18
N VAL A 151 -22.52 3.92 3.58
CA VAL A 151 -22.25 4.40 2.22
C VAL A 151 -21.25 5.55 2.23
N HIS A 152 -20.02 5.26 1.84
CA HIS A 152 -18.97 6.25 1.64
C HIS A 152 -19.16 6.97 0.28
N ALA A 153 -19.48 8.27 0.33
CA ALA A 153 -19.93 9.02 -0.84
C ALA A 153 -18.77 9.70 -1.61
N PRO A 154 -18.59 9.40 -2.91
CA PRO A 154 -17.63 10.09 -3.76
C PRO A 154 -18.05 11.51 -4.14
N ASP A 155 -17.08 12.31 -4.60
CA ASP A 155 -17.27 13.65 -5.17
C ASP A 155 -17.90 14.69 -4.24
N VAL A 156 -17.98 14.41 -2.94
CA VAL A 156 -18.47 15.36 -1.95
C VAL A 156 -17.40 16.41 -1.74
N SER A 157 -17.78 17.69 -1.87
CA SER A 157 -16.87 18.79 -1.59
C SER A 157 -16.75 18.97 -0.08
N VAL A 158 -15.52 18.99 0.44
CA VAL A 158 -15.24 19.05 1.87
C VAL A 158 -14.23 20.16 2.18
N TYR A 159 -14.47 20.92 3.23
CA TYR A 159 -13.45 21.79 3.83
C TYR A 159 -13.56 21.74 5.35
N MET A 160 -12.47 22.08 6.03
CA MET A 160 -12.47 22.29 7.47
C MET A 160 -12.45 23.77 7.81
N GLN A 161 -13.10 24.15 8.90
CA GLN A 161 -13.09 25.51 9.42
C GLN A 161 -12.61 25.51 10.86
N ASP A 162 -11.67 26.40 11.18
CA ASP A 162 -11.34 26.76 12.55
C ASP A 162 -12.48 27.61 13.14
N THR A 163 -13.17 27.11 14.16
CA THR A 163 -14.35 27.73 14.76
C THR A 163 -14.02 28.95 15.62
N ILE A 164 -12.73 29.21 15.89
CA ILE A 164 -12.24 30.40 16.60
C ILE A 164 -11.87 31.49 15.60
N THR A 165 -11.07 31.17 14.58
CA THR A 165 -10.54 32.16 13.63
C THR A 165 -11.40 32.33 12.37
N ASN A 166 -12.33 31.41 12.13
CA ASN A 166 -13.09 31.25 10.88
C ASN A 166 -12.24 30.94 9.63
N ALA A 167 -10.95 30.62 9.80
CA ALA A 167 -10.09 30.22 8.69
C ALA A 167 -10.54 28.87 8.12
N THR A 168 -10.48 28.71 6.80
CA THR A 168 -10.85 27.48 6.10
C THR A 168 -9.63 26.75 5.55
N TYR A 169 -9.69 25.42 5.56
CA TYR A 169 -8.63 24.52 5.12
C TYR A 169 -9.18 23.51 4.09
N PRO A 170 -8.58 23.42 2.89
CA PRO A 170 -7.53 24.32 2.38
C PRO A 170 -8.01 25.77 2.21
N ALA A 171 -7.08 26.71 2.32
CA ALA A 171 -7.37 28.13 2.08
C ALA A 171 -7.76 28.43 0.60
N THR A 172 -7.44 27.50 -0.31
CA THR A 172 -7.77 27.57 -1.74
C THR A 172 -9.20 27.15 -2.06
N GLY A 173 -9.96 26.66 -1.08
CA GLY A 173 -11.30 26.11 -1.26
C GLY A 173 -11.39 24.61 -0.95
N PRO A 174 -12.60 24.04 -1.01
CA PRO A 174 -12.86 22.66 -0.63
C PRO A 174 -12.13 21.65 -1.54
N VAL A 175 -11.75 20.52 -0.94
CA VAL A 175 -11.31 19.31 -1.65
C VAL A 175 -12.52 18.46 -2.01
N LYS A 176 -12.32 17.40 -2.80
CA LYS A 176 -13.37 16.40 -3.05
C LYS A 176 -13.01 15.07 -2.41
N SER A 177 -14.02 14.35 -1.93
CA SER A 177 -13.86 12.94 -1.63
C SER A 177 -13.60 12.13 -2.90
N ASP A 178 -12.75 11.12 -2.79
CA ASP A 178 -12.39 10.22 -3.88
C ASP A 178 -13.44 9.10 -4.09
N LEU A 179 -13.13 8.12 -4.93
CA LEU A 179 -14.03 6.99 -5.20
C LEU A 179 -14.19 6.01 -4.02
N ARG A 180 -13.42 6.18 -2.94
CA ARG A 180 -13.60 5.48 -1.66
C ARG A 180 -14.36 6.32 -0.65
N GLY A 181 -14.81 7.52 -1.07
CA GLY A 181 -15.43 8.52 -0.20
C GLY A 181 -14.44 9.20 0.74
N GLU A 182 -13.13 9.03 0.55
CA GLU A 182 -12.10 9.60 1.42
C GLU A 182 -11.67 10.98 0.96
N TYR A 183 -11.36 11.87 1.90
CA TYR A 183 -10.81 13.19 1.63
C TYR A 183 -9.59 13.48 2.52
N LEU A 184 -8.71 14.35 2.03
CA LEU A 184 -7.50 14.76 2.72
C LEU A 184 -7.44 16.28 2.85
N ILE A 185 -7.11 16.77 4.04
CA ILE A 185 -6.86 18.18 4.34
C ILE A 185 -5.43 18.30 4.84
N SER A 186 -4.55 18.87 4.01
CA SER A 186 -3.14 19.05 4.35
C SER A 186 -2.87 20.42 4.99
N ASN A 187 -1.72 20.53 5.68
CA ASN A 187 -1.25 21.76 6.33
C ASN A 187 -2.22 22.32 7.39
N LEU A 188 -2.95 21.43 8.07
CA LEU A 188 -3.89 21.79 9.12
C LEU A 188 -3.12 22.06 10.43
N PRO A 189 -3.14 23.27 11.00
CA PRO A 189 -2.40 23.56 12.22
C PRO A 189 -2.93 22.75 13.41
N PRO A 190 -2.07 22.38 14.38
CA PRO A 190 -2.54 21.79 15.63
C PRO A 190 -3.53 22.73 16.34
N GLY A 191 -4.61 22.17 16.87
CA GLY A 191 -5.69 22.95 17.47
C GLY A 191 -6.83 22.06 17.97
N ASN A 192 -7.82 22.63 18.63
CA ASN A 192 -8.91 21.87 19.27
C ASN A 192 -10.30 22.40 18.92
N ALA A 193 -10.44 23.05 17.77
CA ALA A 193 -11.63 23.83 17.42
C ALA A 193 -11.92 23.78 15.92
N TYR A 194 -11.96 22.58 15.33
CA TYR A 194 -12.25 22.42 13.90
C TYR A 194 -13.62 21.80 13.65
N ALA A 195 -14.33 22.31 12.65
CA ALA A 195 -15.56 21.72 12.12
C ALA A 195 -15.39 21.37 10.64
N ALA A 196 -15.87 20.19 10.24
CA ALA A 196 -15.91 19.77 8.84
C ALA A 196 -17.25 20.14 8.20
N PHE A 197 -17.20 20.62 6.96
CA PHE A 197 -18.36 20.98 6.15
C PHE A 197 -18.35 20.21 4.83
N CYS A 198 -19.48 19.61 4.48
CA CYS A 198 -19.64 18.75 3.32
C CYS A 198 -20.74 19.26 2.38
N GLN A 199 -20.52 19.13 1.08
CA GLN A 199 -21.48 19.49 0.03
C GLN A 199 -21.46 18.46 -1.11
N PRO A 200 -22.48 17.61 -1.23
CA PRO A 200 -22.63 16.69 -2.34
C PRO A 200 -22.78 17.40 -3.67
N PRO A 201 -22.48 16.70 -4.78
CA PRO A 201 -22.85 17.15 -6.11
C PRO A 201 -24.34 17.55 -6.18
N GLY A 202 -24.63 18.73 -6.72
CA GLY A 202 -26.00 19.21 -6.95
C GLY A 202 -26.68 19.87 -5.73
N ARG A 203 -26.03 19.95 -4.57
CA ARG A 203 -26.57 20.68 -3.41
C ARG A 203 -26.29 22.17 -3.45
N PRO A 204 -27.22 23.02 -2.96
CA PRO A 204 -27.08 24.47 -3.03
C PRO A 204 -26.10 25.05 -2.01
N ALA A 205 -25.86 24.37 -0.89
CA ALA A 205 -24.99 24.85 0.19
C ALA A 205 -24.31 23.68 0.93
N PRO A 206 -23.12 23.90 1.51
CA PRO A 206 -22.49 22.96 2.43
C PRO A 206 -23.24 22.88 3.77
N THR A 207 -23.21 21.71 4.40
CA THR A 207 -23.72 21.48 5.75
C THR A 207 -22.59 21.01 6.68
N PRO A 208 -22.68 21.28 8.00
CA PRO A 208 -21.80 20.62 8.95
C PRO A 208 -21.91 19.09 8.81
N CYS A 209 -20.76 18.43 8.77
CA CYS A 209 -20.65 16.98 8.66
C CYS A 209 -19.62 16.40 9.62
N SER A 210 -19.11 17.15 10.61
CA SER A 210 -18.22 16.59 11.63
C SER A 210 -18.88 15.41 12.38
N ALA A 211 -18.10 14.37 12.66
CA ALA A 211 -18.54 13.10 13.25
C ALA A 211 -19.62 13.28 14.34
N ALA A 212 -20.83 12.79 14.04
CA ALA A 212 -22.03 13.05 14.84
C ALA A 212 -22.10 12.25 16.16
N PHE A 213 -21.12 11.41 16.49
CA PHE A 213 -21.27 10.46 17.59
C PHE A 213 -20.43 10.75 18.84
N PHE A 214 -19.20 11.26 18.75
CA PHE A 214 -18.31 11.29 19.93
C PHE A 214 -17.48 12.56 20.13
N PHE A 215 -17.29 13.36 19.08
CA PHE A 215 -16.67 14.67 19.23
C PHE A 215 -17.78 15.71 19.35
N THR A 216 -17.67 16.59 20.35
CA THR A 216 -18.29 17.92 20.25
C THR A 216 -17.96 18.53 18.88
N ASN A 217 -18.68 19.56 18.39
CA ASN A 217 -18.44 20.24 17.09
C ASN A 217 -17.00 20.79 16.84
N ASN A 218 -16.04 20.43 17.68
CA ASN A 218 -14.63 20.77 17.69
C ASN A 218 -13.78 19.48 17.62
N LEU A 219 -13.31 19.16 16.42
CA LEU A 219 -12.32 18.10 16.17
C LEU A 219 -10.93 18.55 16.66
N PRO A 220 -10.24 17.74 17.48
CA PRO A 220 -8.86 18.01 17.87
C PRO A 220 -7.88 17.58 16.76
N MET A 221 -6.95 18.48 16.42
CA MET A 221 -5.84 18.23 15.51
C MET A 221 -4.54 18.22 16.31
N PRO A 222 -3.88 17.05 16.45
CA PRO A 222 -2.60 16.94 17.12
C PRO A 222 -1.45 17.41 16.21
N THR A 223 -0.22 17.26 16.70
CA THR A 223 1.02 17.52 15.92
C THR A 223 1.46 16.29 15.11
N VAL A 224 0.53 15.41 14.77
CA VAL A 224 0.75 14.23 13.92
C VAL A 224 -0.41 14.10 12.94
N ALA A 225 -0.16 13.47 11.80
CA ALA A 225 -1.19 13.14 10.84
C ALA A 225 -2.27 12.26 11.48
N THR A 226 -3.52 12.60 11.20
CA THR A 226 -4.69 11.98 11.83
C THR A 226 -5.55 11.34 10.75
N THR A 227 -5.90 10.08 10.96
CA THR A 227 -6.92 9.39 10.17
C THR A 227 -8.12 9.17 11.07
N ASP A 228 -9.23 9.80 10.73
CA ASP A 228 -10.51 9.64 11.40
C ASP A 228 -11.37 8.69 10.58
N TYR A 229 -11.62 7.52 11.15
CA TYR A 229 -12.48 6.50 10.55
C TYR A 229 -13.95 6.75 10.88
N LEU A 230 -14.25 7.75 11.71
CA LEU A 230 -15.61 8.17 11.96
C LEU A 230 -16.09 9.04 10.80
N SER A 231 -17.22 8.60 10.33
CA SER A 231 -17.85 8.98 9.09
C SER A 231 -18.56 10.33 9.22
N SER A 232 -18.22 11.27 8.33
CA SER A 232 -18.81 12.60 8.33
C SER A 232 -20.25 12.58 7.80
N ALA A 233 -21.26 12.55 8.67
CA ALA A 233 -22.67 12.51 8.29
C ALA A 233 -23.27 13.93 8.23
N PRO A 234 -23.93 14.33 7.13
CA PRO A 234 -24.52 15.66 7.00
C PRO A 234 -25.68 15.86 7.99
N GLY A 235 -25.74 17.03 8.61
CA GLY A 235 -26.97 17.48 9.26
C GLY A 235 -28.12 17.58 8.25
N PHE A 236 -29.30 17.07 8.59
CA PHE A 236 -30.49 17.26 7.75
C PHE A 236 -30.91 18.73 7.81
N ASP A 237 -30.90 19.41 6.66
CA ASP A 237 -31.39 20.80 6.50
C ASP A 237 -32.92 20.95 6.68
N GLY A 238 -33.59 19.89 7.13
CA GLY A 238 -35.04 19.81 7.32
C GLY A 238 -35.85 19.85 6.02
N GLN A 239 -35.22 19.80 4.84
CA GLN A 239 -35.89 19.83 3.53
C GLN A 239 -35.48 18.68 2.61
N SER A 240 -34.52 17.88 3.05
CA SER A 240 -33.86 16.88 2.23
C SER A 240 -34.13 15.47 2.66
N PHE A 241 -34.28 14.59 1.68
CA PHE A 241 -34.34 13.16 1.88
C PHE A 241 -33.18 12.49 1.15
N LEU A 242 -32.68 11.42 1.76
CA LEU A 242 -31.56 10.63 1.29
C LEU A 242 -32.04 9.23 0.95
N LEU A 243 -31.65 8.74 -0.21
CA LEU A 243 -31.94 7.40 -0.68
C LEU A 243 -30.65 6.74 -1.13
N SER A 244 -30.27 5.66 -0.46
CA SER A 244 -29.04 4.91 -0.76
C SER A 244 -29.34 3.57 -1.44
N GLY A 245 -28.34 2.97 -2.06
CA GLY A 245 -28.44 1.63 -2.63
C GLY A 245 -27.11 1.15 -3.19
N THR A 246 -27.10 -0.09 -3.67
CA THR A 246 -25.88 -0.74 -4.19
C THR A 246 -26.15 -1.37 -5.56
N LEU A 247 -25.17 -1.31 -6.47
CA LEU A 247 -25.18 -2.06 -7.72
C LEU A 247 -24.01 -3.05 -7.74
N THR A 248 -24.32 -4.33 -7.88
CA THR A 248 -23.33 -5.39 -8.10
C THR A 248 -23.52 -6.06 -9.46
N LEU A 249 -22.46 -6.69 -9.95
CA LEU A 249 -22.50 -7.64 -11.04
C LEU A 249 -23.11 -8.97 -10.57
N GLN A 250 -23.41 -9.87 -11.50
CA GLN A 250 -24.04 -11.16 -11.20
C GLN A 250 -23.20 -12.05 -10.26
N ASP A 251 -21.89 -11.88 -10.26
CA ASP A 251 -20.95 -12.60 -9.38
C ASP A 251 -20.71 -11.88 -8.04
N GLY A 252 -21.42 -10.78 -7.78
CA GLY A 252 -21.30 -9.96 -6.56
C GLY A 252 -20.17 -8.92 -6.62
N SER A 253 -19.34 -8.91 -7.65
CA SER A 253 -18.30 -7.87 -7.79
C SER A 253 -18.90 -6.50 -8.13
N PRO A 254 -18.24 -5.38 -7.78
CA PRO A 254 -18.72 -4.05 -8.15
C PRO A 254 -18.60 -3.82 -9.66
N CYS A 255 -19.43 -2.94 -10.20
CA CYS A 255 -19.24 -2.46 -11.57
C CYS A 255 -18.02 -1.53 -11.64
N GLY A 256 -16.97 -1.98 -12.32
CA GLY A 256 -15.76 -1.23 -12.57
C GLY A 256 -14.56 -1.69 -11.73
N THR A 257 -13.55 -0.84 -11.64
CA THR A 257 -12.37 -1.08 -10.82
C THR A 257 -11.68 0.24 -10.47
N LEU A 258 -11.15 0.34 -9.26
CA LEU A 258 -10.17 1.35 -8.89
C LEU A 258 -8.80 0.67 -8.88
N ASN A 259 -7.92 1.02 -9.83
CA ASN A 259 -6.61 0.41 -9.99
C ASN A 259 -5.54 1.45 -10.31
N GLU A 260 -4.82 1.89 -9.27
CA GLU A 260 -3.74 2.87 -9.40
C GLU A 260 -2.56 2.37 -10.22
N PHE A 261 -2.27 1.07 -10.18
CA PHE A 261 -1.17 0.52 -10.93
C PHE A 261 -1.40 0.63 -12.44
N PHE A 262 -2.64 0.46 -12.90
CA PHE A 262 -3.04 0.64 -14.30
C PHE A 262 -3.51 2.07 -14.63
N GLY A 263 -3.79 2.90 -13.62
CA GLY A 263 -4.42 4.22 -13.81
C GLY A 263 -5.85 4.11 -14.35
N VAL A 264 -6.58 3.06 -13.95
CA VAL A 264 -7.95 2.79 -14.37
C VAL A 264 -8.87 3.00 -13.18
N HIS A 265 -9.75 3.99 -13.29
CA HIS A 265 -10.70 4.39 -12.24
C HIS A 265 -12.10 4.44 -12.82
N VAL A 266 -12.81 3.33 -12.71
CA VAL A 266 -14.16 3.15 -13.27
C VAL A 266 -15.10 2.72 -12.16
N THR A 267 -16.22 3.42 -12.04
CA THR A 267 -17.36 3.02 -11.21
C THR A 267 -18.66 3.28 -11.99
N ALA A 268 -19.73 2.59 -11.61
CA ALA A 268 -21.06 2.86 -12.15
C ALA A 268 -21.62 4.21 -11.67
N THR A 269 -22.75 4.62 -12.24
CA THR A 269 -23.46 5.85 -11.89
C THR A 269 -24.93 5.61 -11.60
N ALA A 270 -25.51 6.44 -10.72
CA ALA A 270 -26.92 6.40 -10.35
C ALA A 270 -27.59 7.75 -10.56
N ARG A 271 -28.88 7.76 -10.94
CA ARG A 271 -29.65 9.00 -11.18
C ARG A 271 -31.13 8.84 -10.85
N LEU A 272 -31.70 9.80 -10.12
CA LEU A 272 -33.15 9.84 -9.86
C LEU A 272 -33.94 10.27 -11.10
N LEU A 273 -35.06 9.59 -11.32
CA LEU A 273 -36.06 9.90 -12.34
C LEU A 273 -37.45 10.11 -11.71
N ASP A 274 -38.23 11.02 -12.29
CA ASP A 274 -39.63 11.24 -11.95
C ASP A 274 -40.56 10.18 -12.60
N ALA A 275 -41.87 10.31 -12.38
CA ALA A 275 -42.88 9.39 -12.93
C ALA A 275 -43.00 9.41 -14.46
N ASN A 276 -42.40 10.40 -15.14
CA ASN A 276 -42.36 10.54 -16.60
C ASN A 276 -40.99 10.19 -17.18
N ASP A 277 -40.16 9.46 -16.41
CA ASP A 277 -38.78 9.13 -16.72
C ASP A 277 -37.88 10.36 -16.97
N GLN A 278 -38.28 11.55 -16.47
CA GLN A 278 -37.46 12.75 -16.55
C GLN A 278 -36.47 12.81 -15.40
N PRO A 279 -35.22 13.20 -15.64
CA PRO A 279 -34.25 13.24 -14.56
C PRO A 279 -34.47 14.35 -13.54
N MET A 280 -34.33 14.02 -12.26
CA MET A 280 -34.53 14.94 -11.13
C MET A 280 -33.22 15.54 -10.58
N GLY A 281 -32.09 15.28 -11.23
CA GLY A 281 -30.77 15.75 -10.82
C GLY A 281 -29.67 15.32 -11.78
N THR A 282 -28.42 15.57 -11.42
CA THR A 282 -27.23 15.00 -12.09
C THR A 282 -27.01 13.56 -11.64
N SER A 283 -26.38 12.75 -12.49
CA SER A 283 -25.92 11.43 -12.04
C SER A 283 -24.84 11.58 -10.98
N VAL A 284 -24.84 10.70 -9.99
CA VAL A 284 -23.77 10.54 -9.01
C VAL A 284 -22.92 9.33 -9.38
N ARG A 285 -21.62 9.37 -9.05
CA ARG A 285 -20.76 8.19 -9.15
C ARG A 285 -20.96 7.29 -7.94
N MET A 286 -20.94 5.99 -8.18
CA MET A 286 -20.86 4.99 -7.12
C MET A 286 -19.44 4.95 -6.55
N ASN A 287 -19.31 4.50 -5.31
CA ASN A 287 -18.02 4.23 -4.68
C ASN A 287 -17.40 2.93 -5.23
N GLU A 288 -16.22 2.56 -4.73
CA GLU A 288 -15.51 1.35 -5.17
C GLU A 288 -16.25 0.02 -4.90
N LEU A 289 -17.23 0.01 -3.98
CA LEU A 289 -18.05 -1.14 -3.65
C LEU A 289 -19.35 -1.21 -4.47
N GLY A 290 -19.65 -0.17 -5.26
CA GLY A 290 -20.90 -0.06 -6.02
C GLY A 290 -22.03 0.65 -5.28
N ASP A 291 -21.76 1.24 -4.12
CA ASP A 291 -22.76 1.97 -3.34
C ASP A 291 -22.94 3.40 -3.85
N TYR A 292 -24.14 3.93 -3.70
CA TYR A 292 -24.47 5.31 -4.02
C TYR A 292 -25.45 5.92 -3.02
N SER A 293 -25.39 7.26 -2.95
CA SER A 293 -26.27 8.10 -2.16
C SER A 293 -26.94 9.13 -3.06
N LEU A 294 -28.26 9.11 -3.13
CA LEU A 294 -29.06 10.04 -3.92
C LEU A 294 -29.84 10.96 -3.00
N VAL A 295 -29.77 12.25 -3.28
CA VAL A 295 -30.36 13.26 -2.41
C VAL A 295 -31.37 14.09 -3.19
N PHE A 296 -32.56 14.26 -2.61
CA PHE A 296 -33.63 15.04 -3.21
C PHE A 296 -34.39 15.85 -2.17
N ASN A 297 -35.16 16.84 -2.63
CA ASN A 297 -36.00 17.66 -1.76
C ASN A 297 -37.35 16.97 -1.55
N PHE A 298 -37.69 16.62 -0.31
CA PHE A 298 -38.95 15.89 -0.01
C PHE A 298 -40.21 16.75 -0.14
N LEU A 299 -40.06 18.07 -0.29
CA LEU A 299 -41.17 18.99 -0.58
C LEU A 299 -41.56 18.98 -2.06
N LEU A 300 -40.75 18.37 -2.93
CA LEU A 300 -41.06 18.14 -4.34
C LEU A 300 -41.70 16.75 -4.52
N PRO A 301 -42.38 16.49 -5.65
CA PRO A 301 -42.91 15.15 -5.94
C PRO A 301 -41.82 14.09 -5.79
N PRO A 302 -42.11 12.94 -5.14
CA PRO A 302 -41.11 11.92 -4.89
C PRO A 302 -40.59 11.32 -6.21
N PRO A 303 -39.32 10.91 -6.25
CA PRO A 303 -38.79 10.19 -7.41
C PRO A 303 -39.53 8.87 -7.60
N ALA A 304 -39.73 8.46 -8.85
CA ALA A 304 -40.39 7.20 -9.18
C ALA A 304 -39.40 6.05 -9.36
N SER A 305 -38.19 6.35 -9.85
CA SER A 305 -37.18 5.32 -10.12
C SER A 305 -35.75 5.85 -10.06
N VAL A 306 -34.80 4.91 -9.96
CA VAL A 306 -33.37 5.16 -10.14
C VAL A 306 -32.91 4.53 -11.44
N LEU A 307 -32.17 5.29 -12.26
CA LEU A 307 -31.44 4.79 -13.41
C LEU A 307 -29.99 4.48 -12.99
N LEU A 308 -29.60 3.21 -13.10
CA LEU A 308 -28.26 2.71 -12.81
C LEU A 308 -27.55 2.40 -14.13
N SER A 309 -26.34 2.93 -14.32
CA SER A 309 -25.56 2.76 -15.56
C SER A 309 -24.16 2.25 -15.24
N CYS A 310 -23.73 1.21 -15.97
CA CYS A 310 -22.48 0.50 -15.78
C CYS A 310 -21.79 0.31 -17.14
N GLU A 311 -20.78 1.13 -17.43
CA GLU A 311 -20.04 1.13 -18.71
C GLU A 311 -20.94 0.91 -19.96
N GLY A 312 -20.66 -0.11 -20.77
CA GLY A 312 -21.43 -0.49 -21.94
C GLY A 312 -22.61 -1.42 -21.68
N ALA A 313 -22.87 -1.79 -20.42
CA ALA A 313 -23.99 -2.65 -20.08
C ALA A 313 -25.34 -1.93 -20.21
N PRO A 314 -26.44 -2.66 -20.49
CA PRO A 314 -27.78 -2.08 -20.47
C PRO A 314 -28.08 -1.43 -19.12
N ALA A 315 -28.48 -0.16 -19.14
CA ALA A 315 -28.87 0.55 -17.93
C ALA A 315 -30.10 -0.10 -17.27
N LEU A 316 -30.11 -0.14 -15.94
CA LEU A 316 -31.21 -0.68 -15.14
C LEU A 316 -32.06 0.45 -14.60
N LYS A 317 -33.38 0.33 -14.74
CA LYS A 317 -34.35 1.23 -14.10
C LYS A 317 -35.01 0.52 -12.93
N VAL A 318 -34.67 0.94 -11.72
CA VAL A 318 -35.16 0.35 -10.46
C VAL A 318 -36.29 1.21 -9.94
N GLN A 319 -37.47 0.62 -9.73
CA GLN A 319 -38.62 1.34 -9.17
C GLN A 319 -38.39 1.60 -7.68
N ILE A 320 -38.69 2.82 -7.22
CA ILE A 320 -38.59 3.16 -5.80
C ILE A 320 -39.94 2.84 -5.15
N LEU A 321 -39.95 1.85 -4.27
CA LEU A 321 -41.15 1.44 -3.55
C LEU A 321 -41.37 2.32 -2.31
N GLN A 322 -42.60 2.35 -1.79
CA GLN A 322 -42.93 3.15 -0.61
C GLN A 322 -42.07 2.80 0.62
N GLU A 323 -41.72 1.52 0.76
CA GLU A 323 -40.86 1.00 1.83
C GLU A 323 -39.45 1.61 1.79
N ALA A 324 -38.92 1.88 0.59
CA ALA A 324 -37.60 2.49 0.41
C ALA A 324 -37.53 3.91 0.99
N PHE A 325 -38.63 4.68 0.93
CA PHE A 325 -38.72 5.98 1.59
C PHE A 325 -38.85 5.89 3.11
N SER A 326 -39.31 4.76 3.64
CA SER A 326 -39.35 4.56 5.10
C SER A 326 -37.98 4.17 5.65
N LEU A 327 -37.22 3.39 4.87
CA LEU A 327 -35.90 2.90 5.25
C LEU A 327 -34.76 3.87 4.88
N GLY A 328 -34.96 4.71 3.86
CA GLY A 328 -33.90 5.55 3.30
C GLY A 328 -32.96 4.82 2.36
N GLU A 329 -33.34 3.62 1.89
CA GLU A 329 -32.50 2.75 1.06
C GLU A 329 -33.32 1.87 0.11
N ILE A 330 -32.71 1.42 -1.00
CA ILE A 330 -33.32 0.57 -2.04
C ILE A 330 -32.75 -0.86 -2.03
N GLY A 331 -31.70 -1.12 -1.22
CA GLY A 331 -30.97 -2.37 -1.19
C GLY A 331 -30.07 -2.61 -2.38
N THR A 332 -29.69 -3.88 -2.56
CA THR A 332 -28.80 -4.32 -3.64
C THR A 332 -29.56 -4.60 -4.94
N THR A 333 -29.13 -3.95 -6.02
CA THR A 333 -29.53 -4.28 -7.39
C THR A 333 -28.43 -5.10 -8.06
N ILE A 334 -28.81 -6.22 -8.69
CA ILE A 334 -27.87 -7.09 -9.42
C ILE A 334 -28.01 -6.81 -10.92
N LEU A 335 -26.88 -6.54 -11.59
CA LEU A 335 -26.79 -6.47 -13.05
C LEU A 335 -26.73 -7.89 -13.64
N PRO A 336 -27.82 -8.36 -14.31
CA PRO A 336 -27.88 -9.74 -14.77
C PRO A 336 -26.97 -9.97 -15.98
N ASN A 337 -26.44 -11.18 -16.09
CA ASN A 337 -25.62 -11.67 -17.20
C ASN A 337 -24.27 -10.96 -17.39
N VAL A 338 -23.80 -10.21 -16.39
CA VAL A 338 -22.47 -9.58 -16.39
C VAL A 338 -21.72 -10.07 -15.16
N SER A 339 -20.48 -10.53 -15.35
CA SER A 339 -19.57 -10.95 -14.27
C SER A 339 -18.15 -10.49 -14.61
N ALA A 340 -17.23 -10.53 -13.65
CA ALA A 340 -15.82 -10.29 -13.93
C ALA A 340 -15.26 -11.38 -14.87
N PRO A 341 -14.39 -11.02 -15.85
CA PRO A 341 -13.73 -11.99 -16.71
C PRO A 341 -12.93 -13.03 -15.93
N LEU A 342 -12.95 -14.29 -16.34
CA LEU A 342 -12.09 -15.32 -15.76
C LEU A 342 -10.76 -15.38 -16.51
N VAL A 343 -9.65 -15.13 -15.82
CA VAL A 343 -8.30 -15.36 -16.35
C VAL A 343 -7.80 -16.72 -15.88
N GLN A 344 -7.65 -17.69 -16.80
CA GLN A 344 -7.26 -19.06 -16.46
C GLN A 344 -5.75 -19.23 -16.33
N SER A 345 -4.96 -18.62 -17.22
CA SER A 345 -3.52 -18.81 -17.24
C SER A 345 -2.77 -17.68 -17.91
N MET A 346 -1.48 -17.54 -17.57
CA MET A 346 -0.53 -16.68 -18.26
C MET A 346 0.76 -17.45 -18.54
N THR A 347 1.39 -17.18 -19.68
CA THR A 347 2.68 -17.78 -20.04
C THR A 347 3.62 -16.74 -20.64
N ALA A 348 4.93 -16.87 -20.35
CA ALA A 348 5.98 -16.12 -21.00
C ALA A 348 6.86 -17.07 -21.81
N THR A 349 7.12 -16.72 -23.06
CA THR A 349 7.92 -17.50 -24.01
C THR A 349 9.09 -16.68 -24.54
N ARG A 350 10.23 -17.34 -24.73
CA ARG A 350 11.42 -16.78 -25.37
C ARG A 350 11.84 -17.72 -26.50
N ASN A 351 11.93 -17.20 -27.73
CA ASN A 351 12.27 -17.98 -28.92
C ASN A 351 11.40 -19.25 -29.09
N GLY A 352 10.12 -19.17 -28.71
CA GLY A 352 9.18 -20.29 -28.76
C GLY A 352 9.23 -21.26 -27.56
N SER A 353 10.18 -21.13 -26.64
CA SER A 353 10.24 -21.93 -25.41
C SER A 353 9.60 -21.20 -24.23
N THR A 354 8.72 -21.89 -23.49
CA THR A 354 8.14 -21.36 -22.24
C THR A 354 9.23 -21.21 -21.17
N ILE A 355 9.36 -20.02 -20.62
CA ILE A 355 10.30 -19.72 -19.51
C ILE A 355 9.58 -19.47 -18.18
N ALA A 356 8.28 -19.16 -18.22
CA ALA A 356 7.43 -19.05 -17.06
C ALA A 356 5.96 -19.33 -17.45
N SER A 357 5.21 -19.92 -16.53
CA SER A 357 3.78 -20.14 -16.69
C SER A 357 3.11 -20.18 -15.33
N VAL A 358 1.88 -19.69 -15.27
CA VAL A 358 1.03 -19.78 -14.09
C VAL A 358 -0.38 -20.19 -14.51
N ASN A 359 -0.98 -21.07 -13.72
CA ASN A 359 -2.37 -21.47 -13.84
C ASN A 359 -3.11 -20.95 -12.60
N PHE A 360 -4.19 -20.21 -12.81
CA PHE A 360 -4.97 -19.56 -11.75
C PHE A 360 -6.18 -20.38 -11.29
N LEU A 361 -6.28 -21.66 -11.67
CA LEU A 361 -7.24 -22.58 -11.05
C LEU A 361 -7.07 -22.54 -9.52
N LEU A 362 -8.19 -22.41 -8.81
CA LEU A 362 -8.24 -21.99 -7.42
C LEU A 362 -7.39 -22.89 -6.50
N PRO A 363 -6.39 -22.36 -5.79
CA PRO A 363 -5.82 -23.03 -4.63
C PRO A 363 -6.87 -23.17 -3.52
N ALA A 364 -6.55 -23.92 -2.46
CA ALA A 364 -7.39 -23.94 -1.26
C ALA A 364 -7.61 -22.50 -0.77
N PRO A 365 -8.85 -22.13 -0.37
CA PRO A 365 -9.15 -20.78 0.06
C PRO A 365 -8.33 -20.43 1.30
N LEU A 366 -7.71 -19.25 1.28
CA LEU A 366 -7.04 -18.67 2.44
C LEU A 366 -7.99 -17.74 3.19
N PRO A 367 -7.81 -17.53 4.51
CA PRO A 367 -8.64 -16.59 5.26
C PRO A 367 -8.77 -15.21 4.61
N SER A 368 -7.68 -14.68 4.03
CA SER A 368 -7.67 -13.38 3.35
C SER A 368 -8.61 -13.31 2.15
N ASP A 369 -9.03 -14.43 1.57
CA ASP A 369 -9.88 -14.45 0.36
C ASP A 369 -11.29 -13.91 0.62
N ILE A 370 -11.69 -13.80 1.91
CA ILE A 370 -12.93 -13.10 2.31
C ILE A 370 -12.84 -11.58 2.12
N VAL A 371 -11.62 -11.02 2.07
CA VAL A 371 -11.40 -9.58 1.88
C VAL A 371 -11.42 -9.29 0.38
N PRO A 372 -12.50 -8.68 -0.16
CA PRO A 372 -12.71 -8.58 -1.61
C PRO A 372 -11.78 -7.58 -2.28
N ARG A 373 -11.29 -6.58 -1.54
CA ARG A 373 -10.42 -5.53 -2.06
C ARG A 373 -9.01 -6.05 -2.33
N ALA A 374 -8.61 -5.96 -3.60
CA ALA A 374 -7.31 -6.41 -4.08
C ALA A 374 -6.12 -5.56 -3.58
N ASP A 375 -6.37 -4.47 -2.88
CA ASP A 375 -5.35 -3.57 -2.33
C ASP A 375 -5.59 -3.25 -0.84
N ALA A 376 -6.31 -4.11 -0.11
CA ALA A 376 -6.64 -3.90 1.31
C ALA A 376 -5.41 -4.01 2.25
N PHE A 377 -4.42 -4.83 1.90
CA PHE A 377 -3.24 -5.08 2.73
C PHE A 377 -2.11 -4.12 2.40
N LEU A 378 -1.30 -3.76 3.40
CA LEU A 378 -0.26 -2.74 3.32
C LEU A 378 -0.80 -1.38 2.82
N ALA A 379 -2.02 -1.06 3.23
CA ALA A 379 -2.80 0.07 2.72
C ALA A 379 -3.65 0.75 3.78
N GLU A 380 -3.55 0.36 5.06
CA GLU A 380 -4.41 0.93 6.12
C GLU A 380 -4.24 2.45 6.26
N LYS A 381 -3.01 2.94 6.08
CA LYS A 381 -2.71 4.38 6.04
C LYS A 381 -3.14 5.06 4.74
N GLY A 382 -3.74 4.34 3.80
CA GLY A 382 -4.19 4.79 2.48
C GLY A 382 -3.28 4.33 1.35
N LEU A 383 -3.71 4.63 0.12
CA LEU A 383 -3.01 4.24 -1.11
C LEU A 383 -2.43 5.46 -1.84
N ASP A 384 -1.16 5.36 -2.19
CA ASP A 384 -0.49 6.29 -3.08
C ASP A 384 -0.75 5.98 -4.56
N THR A 385 -0.42 6.95 -5.41
CA THR A 385 -0.45 6.81 -6.86
C THR A 385 0.95 6.90 -7.44
N ARG A 386 1.08 6.64 -8.74
CA ARG A 386 2.33 6.86 -9.49
C ARG A 386 2.82 8.30 -9.38
N MET A 387 1.91 9.28 -9.48
CA MET A 387 2.27 10.69 -9.34
C MET A 387 2.71 11.01 -7.91
N GLY A 388 1.98 10.53 -6.90
CA GLY A 388 2.34 10.68 -5.48
C GLY A 388 3.73 10.14 -5.18
N ALA A 389 4.04 8.92 -5.63
CA ALA A 389 5.37 8.32 -5.49
C ALA A 389 6.46 9.13 -6.18
N CYS A 390 6.20 9.64 -7.38
CA CYS A 390 7.17 10.47 -8.08
C CYS A 390 7.41 11.80 -7.34
N GLN A 391 6.36 12.46 -6.85
CA GLN A 391 6.49 13.70 -6.07
C GLN A 391 7.21 13.45 -4.74
N TYR A 392 6.97 12.32 -4.08
CA TYR A 392 7.73 11.90 -2.91
C TYR A 392 9.21 11.73 -3.23
N TYR A 393 9.53 10.98 -4.30
CA TYR A 393 10.91 10.80 -4.77
C TYR A 393 11.58 12.11 -5.15
N LYS A 394 10.84 13.07 -5.71
CA LYS A 394 11.35 14.41 -5.98
C LYS A 394 11.63 15.16 -4.68
N ALA A 395 10.73 15.10 -3.70
CA ALA A 395 10.88 15.74 -2.40
C ALA A 395 12.10 15.22 -1.62
N ILE A 396 12.44 13.93 -1.74
CA ILE A 396 13.64 13.36 -1.11
C ILE A 396 14.90 13.40 -1.99
N GLY A 397 14.80 13.91 -3.22
CA GLY A 397 15.92 14.07 -4.16
C GLY A 397 16.34 12.81 -4.93
N ALA A 398 15.50 11.78 -4.96
CA ALA A 398 15.75 10.52 -5.68
C ALA A 398 15.47 10.62 -7.19
N VAL A 399 14.77 11.66 -7.63
CA VAL A 399 14.53 11.99 -9.04
C VAL A 399 14.67 13.50 -9.26
N SER A 400 14.94 13.90 -10.50
CA SER A 400 14.98 15.31 -10.90
C SER A 400 13.59 15.91 -11.17
N GLY A 401 12.60 15.07 -11.47
CA GLY A 401 11.24 15.49 -11.79
C GLY A 401 10.31 14.33 -12.15
N CYS A 402 9.09 14.70 -12.53
CA CYS A 402 8.01 13.79 -12.90
C CYS A 402 7.46 14.20 -14.26
N ASP A 403 7.15 13.23 -15.13
CA ASP A 403 6.34 13.51 -16.31
C ASP A 403 4.84 13.56 -15.96
N ALA A 404 3.98 13.88 -16.93
CA ALA A 404 2.54 14.01 -16.70
C ALA A 404 1.86 12.70 -16.27
N ALA A 405 2.46 11.55 -16.54
CA ALA A 405 1.96 10.25 -16.10
C ALA A 405 2.58 9.80 -14.77
N GLY A 406 3.43 10.62 -14.15
CA GLY A 406 4.16 10.30 -12.92
C GLY A 406 5.36 9.39 -13.12
N ASN A 407 5.86 9.22 -14.36
CA ASN A 407 7.11 8.48 -14.55
C ASN A 407 8.30 9.30 -14.05
N LEU A 408 9.28 8.58 -13.51
CA LEU A 408 10.47 9.14 -12.87
C LEU A 408 11.43 9.74 -13.92
N ILE A 409 11.82 11.00 -13.75
CA ILE A 409 12.80 11.67 -14.62
C ILE A 409 14.18 11.68 -13.94
N ALA A 410 15.17 11.08 -14.61
CA ALA A 410 16.54 10.92 -14.12
C ALA A 410 16.61 10.33 -12.69
N PRO A 411 16.07 9.13 -12.46
CA PRO A 411 16.14 8.47 -11.16
C PRO A 411 17.58 8.10 -10.79
N ILE A 412 17.88 8.13 -9.49
CA ILE A 412 19.11 7.55 -8.94
C ILE A 412 19.12 6.02 -9.09
N THR A 413 20.30 5.41 -9.09
CA THR A 413 20.43 3.95 -8.98
C THR A 413 20.67 3.49 -7.54
N PHE A 414 20.61 2.18 -7.31
CA PHE A 414 20.98 1.60 -6.03
C PHE A 414 22.43 1.93 -5.62
N GLN A 415 23.35 2.04 -6.59
CA GLN A 415 24.73 2.44 -6.33
C GLN A 415 24.85 3.90 -5.95
N ASP A 416 24.06 4.78 -6.57
CA ASP A 416 24.00 6.20 -6.20
C ASP A 416 23.55 6.36 -4.75
N TRP A 417 22.50 5.64 -4.34
CA TRP A 417 22.06 5.60 -2.94
C TRP A 417 23.17 5.09 -2.02
N LYS A 418 23.78 3.92 -2.31
CA LYS A 418 24.88 3.36 -1.51
C LYS A 418 26.04 4.34 -1.38
N ARG A 419 26.38 5.06 -2.44
CA ARG A 419 27.45 6.08 -2.43
C ARG A 419 27.07 7.25 -1.53
N ALA A 420 25.85 7.76 -1.65
CA ALA A 420 25.36 8.89 -0.86
C ALA A 420 25.32 8.58 0.64
N VAL A 421 24.82 7.40 1.02
CA VAL A 421 24.73 6.99 2.44
C VAL A 421 26.00 6.34 2.98
N LYS A 422 27.05 6.19 2.16
CA LYS A 422 28.32 5.52 2.49
C LYS A 422 28.10 4.07 2.93
N PHE A 423 27.48 3.28 2.08
CA PHE A 423 27.13 1.89 2.34
C PHE A 423 28.02 0.92 1.54
N GLY A 424 28.26 -0.27 2.07
CA GLY A 424 29.02 -1.32 1.39
C GLY A 424 30.44 -0.85 1.01
N PRO A 425 30.83 -0.88 -0.28
CA PRO A 425 32.18 -0.48 -0.70
C PRO A 425 32.49 1.01 -0.45
N TYR A 426 31.47 1.84 -0.19
CA TYR A 426 31.62 3.26 0.10
C TYR A 426 31.67 3.56 1.60
N ALA A 427 31.59 2.55 2.46
CA ALA A 427 31.61 2.74 3.90
C ALA A 427 32.94 3.36 4.39
N GLN A 428 32.85 4.21 5.42
CA GLN A 428 34.07 4.76 6.01
C GLN A 428 34.85 3.67 6.74
N ARG A 429 36.18 3.71 6.62
CA ARG A 429 37.06 2.72 7.23
C ARG A 429 36.82 2.61 8.74
N GLY A 430 36.61 1.40 9.22
CA GLY A 430 36.43 1.10 10.65
C GLY A 430 34.99 1.19 11.15
N VAL A 431 34.03 1.58 10.30
CA VAL A 431 32.61 1.55 10.63
C VAL A 431 32.01 0.20 10.19
N PRO A 432 31.50 -0.63 11.11
CA PRO A 432 30.97 -1.94 10.77
C PRO A 432 29.61 -1.85 10.08
N THR A 433 29.40 -2.70 9.07
CA THR A 433 28.06 -3.05 8.57
C THR A 433 27.66 -4.37 9.22
N PHE A 434 26.46 -4.41 9.81
CA PHE A 434 25.90 -5.62 10.41
C PHE A 434 24.94 -6.29 9.43
N PHE A 435 24.84 -7.62 9.52
CA PHE A 435 24.16 -8.46 8.54
C PHE A 435 23.28 -9.51 9.23
N ALA A 436 22.11 -9.79 8.68
CA ALA A 436 21.33 -10.97 9.03
C ALA A 436 20.54 -11.50 7.84
N SER A 437 20.34 -12.81 7.78
CA SER A 437 19.53 -13.50 6.78
C SER A 437 18.60 -14.54 7.38
N TYR A 438 17.31 -14.43 7.08
CA TYR A 438 16.22 -15.16 7.73
C TYR A 438 14.94 -15.10 6.88
N ILE A 439 13.93 -15.90 7.21
CA ILE A 439 12.55 -15.69 6.73
C ILE A 439 11.83 -14.82 7.75
N ASN A 440 11.18 -13.74 7.32
CA ASN A 440 10.28 -13.00 8.19
C ASN A 440 8.86 -13.57 8.04
N LYS A 441 8.43 -14.41 8.99
CA LYS A 441 7.15 -15.15 8.89
C LYS A 441 5.92 -14.31 9.21
N VAL A 442 6.09 -13.17 9.89
CA VAL A 442 4.97 -12.31 10.35
C VAL A 442 4.84 -11.01 9.58
N ASP A 443 5.66 -10.80 8.56
CA ASP A 443 5.56 -9.65 7.68
C ASP A 443 5.16 -10.13 6.29
N LEU A 444 6.08 -10.68 5.49
CA LEU A 444 5.78 -11.01 4.08
C LEU A 444 6.06 -12.48 3.71
N ASN A 445 6.49 -13.32 4.65
CA ASN A 445 7.03 -14.66 4.37
C ASN A 445 8.12 -14.62 3.26
N LEU A 446 8.93 -13.57 3.22
CA LEU A 446 10.04 -13.43 2.28
C LEU A 446 11.34 -13.85 2.96
N ALA A 447 12.21 -14.49 2.19
CA ALA A 447 13.60 -14.67 2.59
C ALA A 447 14.32 -13.32 2.47
N ARG A 448 14.95 -12.88 3.55
CA ARG A 448 15.53 -11.55 3.65
C ARG A 448 17.02 -11.62 3.83
N VAL A 449 17.70 -10.66 3.23
CA VAL A 449 19.08 -10.29 3.52
C VAL A 449 19.08 -8.84 3.98
N HIS A 450 19.19 -8.64 5.29
CA HIS A 450 19.25 -7.33 5.91
C HIS A 450 20.70 -6.91 6.15
N GLN A 451 20.98 -5.64 5.86
CA GLN A 451 22.24 -5.00 6.20
C GLN A 451 21.96 -3.62 6.77
N SER A 452 22.71 -3.21 7.79
CA SER A 452 22.64 -1.85 8.32
C SER A 452 23.99 -1.32 8.78
N ILE A 453 24.17 -0.01 8.62
CA ILE A 453 25.33 0.75 9.07
C ILE A 453 24.87 2.04 9.74
N SER A 454 25.57 2.46 10.79
CA SER A 454 25.31 3.73 11.47
C SER A 454 26.61 4.46 11.76
N TYR A 455 26.62 5.77 11.50
CA TYR A 455 27.71 6.70 11.76
C TYR A 455 27.44 7.58 13.00
N GLY A 456 26.35 7.30 13.72
CA GLY A 456 25.89 8.10 14.86
C GLY A 456 24.40 8.40 14.76
N PRO A 457 23.89 9.30 15.62
CA PRO A 457 22.45 9.56 15.73
C PRO A 457 21.84 10.25 14.51
N ASN A 458 22.64 10.79 13.57
CA ASN A 458 22.14 11.58 12.44
C ASN A 458 22.40 10.93 11.07
N GLN A 459 22.95 9.72 11.05
CA GLN A 459 23.27 9.03 9.80
C GLN A 459 23.25 7.52 10.04
N THR A 460 22.10 6.92 9.77
CA THR A 460 21.91 5.46 9.78
C THR A 460 21.27 5.03 8.47
N ALA A 461 21.71 3.92 7.90
CA ALA A 461 21.14 3.36 6.69
C ALA A 461 20.93 1.85 6.86
N ALA A 462 19.87 1.34 6.27
CA ALA A 462 19.63 -0.08 6.14
C ALA A 462 19.11 -0.41 4.75
N VAL A 463 19.37 -1.64 4.32
CA VAL A 463 18.75 -2.22 3.14
C VAL A 463 18.32 -3.64 3.44
N VAL A 464 17.14 -3.99 2.96
CA VAL A 464 16.65 -5.36 2.92
C VAL A 464 16.47 -5.77 1.47
N CYS A 465 17.20 -6.79 1.05
CA CYS A 465 16.91 -7.47 -0.21
C CYS A 465 15.96 -8.62 0.08
N ASN A 466 14.78 -8.55 -0.55
CA ASN A 466 13.69 -9.50 -0.40
C ASN A 466 13.76 -10.53 -1.52
N HIS A 467 13.76 -11.80 -1.15
CA HIS A 467 13.79 -12.95 -2.04
C HIS A 467 12.54 -13.81 -1.79
N LEU A 468 12.17 -14.65 -2.75
CA LEU A 468 11.08 -15.59 -2.55
C LEU A 468 11.35 -16.47 -1.32
N GLY A 469 10.39 -16.50 -0.39
CA GLY A 469 10.43 -17.37 0.79
C GLY A 469 9.89 -18.78 0.50
N PRO A 470 9.71 -19.59 1.56
CA PRO A 470 9.14 -20.93 1.42
C PRO A 470 7.69 -20.88 0.89
N PRO A 471 7.28 -21.81 0.00
CA PRO A 471 5.91 -21.86 -0.52
C PRO A 471 4.84 -22.05 0.56
N ASP A 472 5.07 -22.92 1.54
CA ASP A 472 4.23 -23.00 2.73
C ASP A 472 4.66 -21.87 3.68
N PHE A 473 3.77 -20.90 3.92
CA PHE A 473 4.03 -19.76 4.81
C PHE A 473 3.62 -20.01 6.26
N PHE A 474 2.83 -21.07 6.53
CA PHE A 474 2.30 -21.34 7.85
C PHE A 474 3.13 -22.39 8.58
N ASN A 475 3.33 -23.55 7.96
CA ASN A 475 4.07 -24.70 8.50
C ASN A 475 5.31 -25.05 7.66
N SER A 476 6.10 -24.04 7.28
CA SER A 476 7.27 -24.21 6.41
C SER A 476 8.20 -25.33 6.89
N PRO A 477 8.42 -26.40 6.09
CA PRO A 477 9.43 -27.40 6.40
C PRO A 477 10.84 -26.79 6.47
N GLN A 478 11.68 -27.25 7.40
CA GLN A 478 13.05 -26.72 7.56
C GLN A 478 13.88 -26.77 6.26
N ALA A 479 13.67 -27.77 5.40
CA ALA A 479 14.37 -27.87 4.11
C ALA A 479 13.99 -26.75 3.14
N GLU A 480 12.74 -26.27 3.18
CA GLU A 480 12.28 -25.13 2.38
C GLU A 480 12.85 -23.82 2.93
N ILE A 481 12.86 -23.66 4.26
CA ILE A 481 13.52 -22.53 4.94
C ILE A 481 15.01 -22.48 4.56
N ASP A 482 15.70 -23.61 4.63
CA ASP A 482 17.11 -23.73 4.26
C ASP A 482 17.37 -23.36 2.80
N THR A 483 16.49 -23.80 1.90
CA THR A 483 16.59 -23.50 0.46
C THR A 483 16.33 -22.02 0.18
N ALA A 484 15.31 -21.44 0.80
CA ALA A 484 14.95 -20.04 0.60
C ALA A 484 16.04 -19.09 1.14
N VAL A 485 16.54 -19.35 2.36
CA VAL A 485 17.64 -18.58 2.94
C VAL A 485 18.93 -18.76 2.14
N ASP A 486 19.26 -19.97 1.67
CA ASP A 486 20.43 -20.21 0.82
C ASP A 486 20.34 -19.46 -0.51
N ASN A 487 19.18 -19.51 -1.17
CA ASN A 487 18.94 -18.74 -2.40
C ASN A 487 19.13 -17.24 -2.18
N ALA A 488 18.60 -16.70 -1.07
CA ALA A 488 18.75 -15.30 -0.73
C ALA A 488 20.23 -14.90 -0.54
N ASN A 489 21.02 -15.70 0.18
CA ASN A 489 22.45 -15.47 0.39
C ASN A 489 23.27 -15.58 -0.91
N HIS A 490 22.78 -16.31 -1.91
CA HIS A 490 23.37 -16.39 -3.25
C HIS A 490 22.73 -15.43 -4.27
N ASN A 491 21.94 -14.46 -3.80
CA ASN A 491 21.26 -13.45 -4.61
C ASN A 491 20.36 -14.02 -5.73
N LYS A 492 19.77 -15.20 -5.49
CA LYS A 492 18.76 -15.82 -6.37
C LYS A 492 17.35 -15.45 -5.95
N ASN A 493 16.40 -15.50 -6.87
CA ASN A 493 14.99 -15.18 -6.62
C ASN A 493 14.78 -13.78 -6.00
N LEU A 494 15.67 -12.82 -6.30
CA LEU A 494 15.57 -11.46 -5.78
C LEU A 494 14.31 -10.79 -6.35
N VAL A 495 13.42 -10.32 -5.47
CA VAL A 495 12.21 -9.59 -5.83
C VAL A 495 12.50 -8.10 -5.91
N ALA A 496 13.03 -7.53 -4.82
CA ALA A 496 13.42 -6.12 -4.74
C ALA A 496 14.32 -5.89 -3.51
N CYS A 497 15.15 -4.85 -3.55
CA CYS A 497 15.83 -4.33 -2.37
C CYS A 497 15.15 -3.03 -1.91
N VAL A 498 14.61 -3.03 -0.69
CA VAL A 498 14.04 -1.83 -0.06
C VAL A 498 15.13 -1.19 0.80
N ALA A 499 15.41 0.08 0.54
CA ALA A 499 16.42 0.86 1.22
C ALA A 499 15.77 1.94 2.08
N MET A 500 16.31 2.12 3.28
CA MET A 500 15.93 3.17 4.20
C MET A 500 17.15 3.88 4.75
N ASP A 501 17.07 5.18 4.93
CA ASP A 501 18.09 5.93 5.63
C ASP A 501 17.50 7.06 6.46
N TYR A 502 18.15 7.31 7.61
CA TYR A 502 17.91 8.42 8.52
C TYR A 502 19.09 9.39 8.39
N THR A 503 18.89 10.49 7.67
CA THR A 503 19.99 11.43 7.40
C THR A 503 19.54 12.89 7.31
N VAL A 504 20.48 13.79 7.59
CA VAL A 504 20.28 15.23 7.43
C VAL A 504 20.45 15.61 5.95
N SER A 505 19.45 16.30 5.40
CA SER A 505 19.60 17.04 4.13
C SER A 505 19.58 18.54 4.41
N GLN A 506 20.59 19.25 3.94
CA GLN A 506 20.76 20.68 4.20
C GLN A 506 19.56 21.48 3.65
N GLY A 507 18.95 22.31 4.48
CA GLY A 507 17.79 23.13 4.12
C GLY A 507 16.46 22.37 4.04
N VAL A 508 16.41 21.13 4.56
CA VAL A 508 15.21 20.29 4.61
C VAL A 508 14.93 19.93 6.07
N ASN A 509 13.66 19.84 6.45
CA ASN A 509 13.23 19.40 7.79
C ASN A 509 13.98 20.13 8.94
N ASN A 510 14.18 21.44 8.81
CA ASN A 510 14.95 22.26 9.77
C ASN A 510 16.38 21.73 10.06
N ASN A 511 17.03 21.11 9.07
CA ASN A 511 18.30 20.41 9.18
C ASN A 511 18.31 19.26 10.21
N GLN A 512 17.14 18.71 10.53
CA GLN A 512 17.01 17.50 11.33
C GLN A 512 16.97 16.26 10.43
N PRO A 513 17.57 15.14 10.87
CA PRO A 513 17.50 13.91 10.11
C PRO A 513 16.08 13.35 10.08
N PHE A 514 15.73 12.67 8.98
CA PHE A 514 14.45 12.01 8.79
C PHE A 514 14.60 10.75 7.96
N VAL A 515 13.62 9.85 8.05
CA VAL A 515 13.61 8.58 7.33
C VAL A 515 13.12 8.76 5.89
N ARG A 516 13.85 8.13 4.96
CA ARG A 516 13.52 8.09 3.53
C ARG A 516 13.34 6.65 3.09
N PHE A 517 12.35 6.37 2.25
CA PHE A 517 12.04 5.04 1.73
C PHE A 517 12.34 4.97 0.23
N LEU A 518 13.08 3.95 -0.21
CA LEU A 518 13.38 3.71 -1.62
C LEU A 518 13.23 2.24 -1.97
N ILE A 519 12.82 1.95 -3.19
CA ILE A 519 12.70 0.59 -3.71
C ILE A 519 13.58 0.47 -4.93
N PHE A 520 14.46 -0.52 -4.92
CA PHE A 520 15.29 -0.86 -6.06
C PHE A 520 14.90 -2.24 -6.59
N GLY A 521 14.58 -2.31 -7.88
CA GLY A 521 14.35 -3.58 -8.56
C GLY A 521 15.63 -4.42 -8.66
N PRO A 522 15.55 -5.67 -9.12
CA PRO A 522 16.72 -6.56 -9.18
C PRO A 522 17.87 -6.03 -10.04
N SER A 523 17.56 -5.17 -11.02
CA SER A 523 18.55 -4.49 -11.87
C SER A 523 19.31 -3.35 -11.17
N GLY A 524 18.86 -2.92 -9.99
CA GLY A 524 19.36 -1.74 -9.28
C GLY A 524 18.65 -0.43 -9.65
N GLN A 525 17.65 -0.46 -10.53
CA GLN A 525 16.86 0.72 -10.88
C GLN A 525 15.83 1.08 -9.79
N LEU A 526 15.58 2.37 -9.60
CA LEU A 526 14.54 2.86 -8.69
C LEU A 526 13.14 2.52 -9.22
N LEU A 527 12.27 1.99 -8.34
CA LEU A 527 10.89 1.62 -8.63
C LEU A 527 9.92 2.47 -7.80
N PRO A 528 8.84 3.00 -8.38
CA PRO A 528 7.86 3.79 -7.64
C PRO A 528 6.85 2.93 -6.85
N SER A 529 6.77 1.63 -7.14
CA SER A 529 5.83 0.70 -6.52
C SER A 529 6.45 -0.68 -6.32
N VAL A 530 5.80 -1.48 -5.47
CA VAL A 530 6.09 -2.90 -5.31
C VAL A 530 4.81 -3.64 -4.90
N ASN A 531 4.70 -4.91 -5.29
CA ASN A 531 3.68 -5.83 -4.78
C ASN A 531 4.32 -6.84 -3.81
N LEU A 532 4.27 -6.51 -2.52
CA LEU A 532 4.91 -7.27 -1.42
C LEU A 532 4.02 -8.35 -0.80
N ASP A 533 2.70 -8.23 -0.90
CA ASP A 533 1.72 -9.13 -0.29
C ASP A 533 1.06 -10.10 -1.29
N GLY A 534 1.38 -9.95 -2.58
CA GLY A 534 0.76 -10.72 -3.66
C GLY A 534 -0.54 -10.12 -4.19
N ARG A 535 -1.00 -8.99 -3.63
CA ARG A 535 -2.27 -8.33 -3.92
C ARG A 535 -2.04 -6.91 -4.44
N ARG A 536 -1.92 -6.80 -5.77
CA ARG A 536 -1.68 -5.56 -6.53
C ARG A 536 -0.40 -4.79 -6.14
N GLU A 537 0.12 -4.02 -7.09
CA GLU A 537 1.22 -3.07 -6.86
C GLU A 537 0.76 -1.87 -6.02
N LYS A 538 1.58 -1.47 -5.03
CA LYS A 538 1.33 -0.31 -4.17
C LYS A 538 2.50 0.65 -4.22
N PHE A 539 2.20 1.94 -4.20
CA PHE A 539 3.17 3.02 -4.39
C PHE A 539 3.78 3.46 -3.05
N VAL A 540 5.01 3.96 -3.11
CA VAL A 540 5.66 4.61 -1.96
C VAL A 540 5.18 6.07 -1.84
N PRO A 541 5.27 6.67 -0.63
CA PRO A 541 5.67 6.07 0.64
C PRO A 541 4.58 5.20 1.31
N GLY A 542 3.33 5.26 0.84
CA GLY A 542 2.16 4.60 1.44
C GLY A 542 2.38 3.13 1.81
N THR A 543 2.88 2.31 0.89
CA THR A 543 3.14 0.88 1.13
C THR A 543 4.19 0.59 2.22
N CYS A 544 5.00 1.58 2.60
CA CYS A 544 6.04 1.43 3.63
C CYS A 544 5.57 1.98 4.98
N VAL A 545 5.00 3.18 4.98
CA VAL A 545 4.61 3.88 6.22
C VAL A 545 3.48 3.18 6.96
N VAL A 546 2.70 2.32 6.32
CA VAL A 546 1.70 1.48 6.99
C VAL A 546 2.26 0.72 8.20
N CYS A 547 3.52 0.28 8.13
CA CYS A 547 4.22 -0.35 9.25
C CYS A 547 5.34 0.50 9.83
N HIS A 548 5.98 1.34 9.02
CA HIS A 548 7.16 2.11 9.42
C HIS A 548 6.81 3.51 9.96
N GLY A 549 5.74 3.68 10.73
CA GLY A 549 5.35 5.01 11.22
C GLY A 549 4.49 5.76 10.23
N GLY A 550 4.97 6.89 9.70
CA GLY A 550 4.18 7.80 8.88
C GLY A 550 3.49 8.88 9.69
N ASP A 551 4.20 9.48 10.64
CA ASP A 551 3.66 10.46 11.59
C ASP A 551 3.16 11.74 10.90
N HIS A 552 3.60 12.01 9.67
CA HIS A 552 3.15 13.14 8.86
C HIS A 552 2.41 12.68 7.58
N TYR A 553 2.06 11.39 7.50
CA TYR A 553 1.40 10.78 6.35
C TYR A 553 0.03 10.24 6.74
N ALA A 554 -1.00 10.70 6.02
CA ALA A 554 -2.33 10.11 6.06
C ALA A 554 -2.91 10.09 4.63
N GLY A 555 -3.32 8.92 4.16
CA GLY A 555 -3.94 8.70 2.86
C GLY A 555 -2.95 8.53 1.73
N LYS A 556 -2.36 9.64 1.30
CA LYS A 556 -1.63 9.77 0.03
C LYS A 556 -0.67 10.96 0.05
N PHE A 557 0.46 10.85 -0.62
CA PHE A 557 1.41 11.95 -0.79
C PHE A 557 0.88 13.01 -1.77
N PRO A 558 0.99 14.32 -1.45
CA PRO A 558 0.47 15.38 -2.31
C PRO A 558 1.04 15.37 -3.74
N GLU A 559 0.16 15.33 -4.74
CA GLU A 559 0.53 15.24 -6.16
C GLU A 559 0.89 16.60 -6.80
N ASP A 560 0.50 17.69 -6.15
CA ASP A 560 0.78 19.07 -6.59
C ASP A 560 2.22 19.52 -6.29
N GLY A 561 3.00 18.67 -5.61
CA GLY A 561 4.37 18.95 -5.20
C GLY A 561 4.49 19.75 -3.90
N SER A 562 3.40 19.94 -3.15
CA SER A 562 3.40 20.59 -1.84
C SER A 562 3.86 19.68 -0.69
N GLY A 563 4.00 18.36 -0.96
CA GLY A 563 4.36 17.37 0.05
C GLY A 563 5.77 17.54 0.62
N ALA A 564 5.91 17.24 1.90
CA ALA A 564 7.18 17.35 2.61
C ALA A 564 7.98 16.04 2.57
N ALA A 565 9.31 16.16 2.48
CA ALA A 565 10.22 15.02 2.41
C ALA A 565 10.15 14.11 3.65
N ASN A 566 9.98 14.72 4.84
CA ASN A 566 9.82 13.99 6.09
C ASN A 566 8.35 13.55 6.25
N VAL A 567 8.10 12.27 5.98
CA VAL A 567 6.78 11.64 6.18
C VAL A 567 6.58 11.09 7.60
N GLY A 568 7.57 11.24 8.48
CA GLY A 568 7.52 10.72 9.85
C GLY A 568 7.75 9.21 9.93
N GLY A 569 8.69 8.67 9.14
CA GLY A 569 8.99 7.25 9.13
C GLY A 569 9.96 6.80 10.24
N HIS A 570 9.93 5.51 10.59
CA HIS A 570 10.79 4.87 11.60
C HIS A 570 11.35 3.52 11.13
N PHE A 571 12.48 3.10 11.71
CA PHE A 571 13.11 1.80 11.43
C PHE A 571 12.52 0.72 12.33
N LEU A 572 12.10 -0.42 11.79
CA LEU A 572 11.53 -1.48 12.63
C LEU A 572 12.59 -2.23 13.44
N PRO A 573 12.30 -2.58 14.70
CA PRO A 573 13.11 -3.52 15.46
C PRO A 573 13.14 -4.92 14.82
N TYR A 574 14.27 -5.60 14.98
CA TYR A 574 14.53 -6.95 14.51
C TYR A 574 14.15 -7.98 15.58
N ASP A 575 12.98 -8.58 15.43
CA ASP A 575 12.40 -9.53 16.37
C ASP A 575 12.67 -10.99 15.98
N THR A 576 13.64 -11.63 16.65
CA THR A 576 13.97 -13.05 16.38
C THR A 576 12.89 -14.04 16.85
N GLY A 577 11.87 -13.59 17.58
CA GLY A 577 10.66 -14.38 17.86
C GLY A 577 9.81 -14.62 16.62
N ASN A 578 9.93 -13.73 15.63
CA ASN A 578 9.11 -13.69 14.43
C ASN A 578 9.88 -14.06 13.15
N PHE A 579 11.10 -14.58 13.30
CA PHE A 579 11.94 -15.01 12.19
C PHE A 579 12.16 -16.52 12.20
N GLU A 580 12.23 -17.12 11.01
CA GLU A 580 12.73 -18.48 10.81
C GLU A 580 14.14 -18.46 10.24
N PHE A 581 14.96 -19.42 10.65
CA PHE A 581 16.40 -19.44 10.34
C PHE A 581 16.80 -20.75 9.66
N SER A 582 17.88 -20.69 8.88
CA SER A 582 18.45 -21.89 8.31
C SER A 582 19.12 -22.77 9.37
N SER A 583 19.13 -24.08 9.16
CA SER A 583 19.90 -25.05 9.93
C SER A 583 21.42 -25.00 9.65
N LYS A 584 21.86 -24.31 8.58
CA LYS A 584 23.26 -24.22 8.16
C LYS A 584 24.10 -23.33 9.08
N LEU A 585 25.32 -23.79 9.40
CA LEU A 585 26.29 -23.04 10.21
C LEU A 585 26.52 -21.62 9.66
N GLY A 586 26.48 -20.62 10.53
CA GLY A 586 26.59 -19.20 10.17
C GLY A 586 25.24 -18.54 9.87
N LEU A 587 24.19 -19.33 9.59
CA LEU A 587 22.85 -18.84 9.26
C LEU A 587 21.79 -19.31 10.27
N ARG A 588 22.16 -20.08 11.30
CA ARG A 588 21.27 -20.43 12.41
C ARG A 588 20.95 -19.20 13.24
N ALA A 589 19.79 -19.21 13.90
CA ALA A 589 19.36 -18.15 14.83
C ALA A 589 20.50 -17.76 15.78
N GLN A 590 21.05 -18.76 16.49
CA GLN A 590 22.13 -18.54 17.45
C GLN A 590 23.37 -17.88 16.81
N ASP A 591 23.73 -18.22 15.57
CA ASP A 591 24.92 -17.66 14.93
C ASP A 591 24.73 -16.17 14.57
N GLN A 592 23.48 -15.73 14.43
CA GLN A 592 23.11 -14.39 13.99
C GLN A 592 22.61 -13.46 15.11
N GLU A 593 22.21 -13.97 16.29
CA GLU A 593 21.69 -13.18 17.43
C GLU A 593 22.55 -11.94 17.74
N GLN A 594 23.88 -12.07 17.72
CA GLN A 594 24.77 -10.94 18.00
C GLN A 594 24.73 -9.87 16.91
N GLN A 595 24.62 -10.26 15.65
CA GLN A 595 24.48 -9.32 14.54
C GLN A 595 23.13 -8.63 14.61
N ILE A 596 22.07 -9.38 14.93
CA ILE A 596 20.70 -8.86 15.09
C ILE A 596 20.62 -7.88 16.26
N TYR A 597 21.30 -8.15 17.37
CA TYR A 597 21.46 -7.17 18.44
C TYR A 597 22.05 -5.85 17.93
N PHE A 598 23.12 -5.89 17.13
CA PHE A 598 23.72 -4.69 16.57
C PHE A 598 22.83 -3.99 15.52
N LEU A 599 22.03 -4.74 14.77
CA LEU A 599 20.98 -4.17 13.91
C LEU A 599 19.97 -3.38 14.75
N ASN A 600 19.51 -3.93 15.88
CA ASN A 600 18.66 -3.22 16.84
C ASN A 600 19.37 -2.00 17.48
N GLN A 601 20.68 -2.07 17.72
CA GLN A 601 21.44 -0.89 18.17
C GLN A 601 21.53 0.21 17.09
N ASN A 602 21.44 -0.13 15.80
CA ASN A 602 21.34 0.87 14.74
C ASN A 602 19.94 1.50 14.68
N VAL A 603 18.87 0.73 14.94
CA VAL A 603 17.50 1.27 15.10
C VAL A 603 17.48 2.36 16.17
N LEU A 604 18.10 2.11 17.33
CA LEU A 604 18.22 3.10 18.42
C LEU A 604 18.98 4.39 18.04
N LYS A 605 19.70 4.40 16.92
CA LYS A 605 20.46 5.55 16.40
C LYS A 605 19.78 6.20 15.19
N ALA A 606 18.55 5.81 14.86
CA ALA A 606 17.82 6.26 13.67
C ALA A 606 16.54 7.04 14.02
N GLY A 607 16.53 7.73 15.18
CA GLY A 607 15.34 8.42 15.68
C GLY A 607 14.21 7.44 16.04
N PRO A 608 14.44 6.50 16.97
CA PRO A 608 13.41 5.53 17.34
C PRO A 608 12.24 6.21 18.05
N THR A 609 11.06 5.60 17.99
CA THR A 609 9.95 5.96 18.87
C THR A 609 10.29 5.61 20.34
N PRO A 610 9.60 6.20 21.33
CA PRO A 610 9.74 5.78 22.73
C PRO A 610 9.48 4.28 22.94
N ALA A 611 8.52 3.71 22.21
CA ALA A 611 8.14 2.30 22.26
C ALA A 611 9.25 1.39 21.72
N GLU A 612 9.82 1.73 20.55
CA GLU A 612 10.96 1.01 19.99
C GLU A 612 12.15 1.01 20.95
N GLN A 613 12.39 2.15 21.60
CA GLN A 613 13.45 2.26 22.60
C GLN A 613 13.19 1.38 23.83
N ALA A 614 11.98 1.41 24.39
CA ALA A 614 11.59 0.58 25.52
C ALA A 614 11.72 -0.92 25.18
N LEU A 615 11.14 -1.34 24.06
CA LEU A 615 11.14 -2.73 23.59
C LEU A 615 12.55 -3.27 23.37
N ILE A 616 13.39 -2.55 22.61
CA ILE A 616 14.77 -3.00 22.33
C ILE A 616 15.58 -3.08 23.64
N ASN A 617 15.46 -2.09 24.53
CA ASN A 617 16.16 -2.11 25.81
C ASN A 617 15.70 -3.28 26.68
N GLY A 618 14.39 -3.55 26.70
CA GLY A 618 13.76 -4.64 27.42
C GLY A 618 14.21 -6.02 26.92
N TRP A 619 14.25 -6.24 25.61
CA TRP A 619 14.70 -7.50 25.00
C TRP A 619 16.10 -7.93 25.43
N TYR A 620 16.99 -6.97 25.69
CA TYR A 620 18.39 -7.22 26.04
C TYR A 620 18.74 -6.88 27.49
N ALA A 621 17.73 -6.54 28.30
CA ALA A 621 17.92 -6.24 29.72
C ALA A 621 18.48 -7.43 30.49
N ASN A 622 19.29 -7.16 31.51
CA ASN A 622 19.81 -8.15 32.47
C ASN A 622 20.63 -9.31 31.86
N GLN A 623 21.21 -9.14 30.68
CA GLN A 623 22.05 -10.17 30.05
C GLN A 623 23.55 -9.92 30.29
N PRO A 624 24.21 -10.69 31.18
CA PRO A 624 25.66 -10.59 31.39
C PRO A 624 26.44 -11.16 30.19
N GLY A 625 27.63 -10.62 29.96
CA GLY A 625 28.56 -11.12 28.93
C GLY A 625 28.48 -10.38 27.58
N PHE A 626 29.35 -10.79 26.66
CA PHE A 626 29.55 -10.15 25.36
C PHE A 626 28.49 -10.53 24.33
N ARG A 627 27.88 -11.71 24.47
CA ARG A 627 26.86 -12.19 23.54
C ARG A 627 25.47 -11.77 24.02
N LYS A 628 24.73 -11.10 23.17
CA LYS A 628 23.34 -10.69 23.41
C LYS A 628 22.40 -11.58 22.61
N VAL A 629 21.31 -12.02 23.25
CA VAL A 629 20.27 -12.86 22.66
C VAL A 629 18.94 -12.18 22.92
N LEU A 630 18.03 -12.12 21.96
CA LEU A 630 16.74 -11.48 22.19
C LEU A 630 15.92 -12.29 23.22
N ASN A 631 15.42 -11.64 24.28
CA ASN A 631 14.45 -12.25 25.19
C ASN A 631 13.07 -12.32 24.53
N LYS A 632 12.75 -13.47 23.91
CA LYS A 632 11.51 -13.67 23.15
C LYS A 632 10.25 -13.62 24.01
N THR A 633 10.38 -13.81 25.32
CA THR A 633 9.26 -13.74 26.28
C THR A 633 9.23 -12.42 27.04
N TYR A 634 10.00 -11.42 26.60
CA TYR A 634 9.89 -10.08 27.16
C TYR A 634 8.47 -9.54 26.95
N ILE A 635 8.01 -8.80 27.94
CA ILE A 635 6.78 -8.02 27.94
C ILE A 635 7.11 -6.67 28.55
N ASP A 636 6.52 -5.59 28.03
CA ASP A 636 6.73 -4.27 28.60
C ASP A 636 6.19 -4.19 30.03
N SER A 637 6.85 -3.38 30.86
CA SER A 637 6.55 -3.27 32.30
C SER A 637 5.17 -2.66 32.60
N SER A 638 4.54 -1.99 31.63
CA SER A 638 3.17 -1.49 31.76
C SER A 638 2.12 -2.60 31.75
N TRP A 639 2.46 -3.80 31.25
CA TRP A 639 1.54 -4.93 31.19
C TRP A 639 1.51 -5.73 32.48
N PRO A 640 0.34 -6.26 32.86
CA PRO A 640 0.23 -7.17 33.99
C PRO A 640 1.01 -8.47 33.73
N ASP A 641 1.59 -9.01 34.79
CA ASP A 641 2.16 -10.35 34.72
C ASP A 641 1.05 -11.42 34.66
N ARG A 642 1.45 -12.65 34.30
CA ARG A 642 0.51 -13.78 34.18
C ARG A 642 -0.25 -14.09 35.47
N ALA A 643 0.32 -13.80 36.64
CA ALA A 643 -0.33 -14.06 37.92
C ALA A 643 -1.43 -13.04 38.23
N THR A 644 -1.25 -11.81 37.74
CA THR A 644 -2.17 -10.68 37.93
C THR A 644 -3.32 -10.73 36.93
N ASP A 645 -3.00 -10.90 35.65
CA ASP A 645 -3.99 -11.01 34.57
C ASP A 645 -3.49 -11.96 33.48
N PRO A 646 -3.93 -13.23 33.50
CA PRO A 646 -3.51 -14.22 32.51
C PRO A 646 -4.01 -13.91 31.10
N ASN A 647 -5.16 -13.24 30.94
CA ASN A 647 -5.72 -12.94 29.62
C ASN A 647 -4.90 -11.84 28.93
N ALA A 648 -4.59 -10.76 29.66
CA ALA A 648 -3.72 -9.70 29.13
C ALA A 648 -2.30 -10.21 28.83
N TYR A 649 -1.74 -11.04 29.71
CA TYR A 649 -0.43 -11.65 29.47
C TYR A 649 -0.42 -12.53 28.22
N ASN A 650 -1.43 -13.41 28.06
CA ASN A 650 -1.51 -14.30 26.92
C ASN A 650 -1.76 -13.51 25.63
N PHE A 651 -2.67 -12.53 25.63
CA PHE A 651 -2.85 -11.63 24.48
C PHE A 651 -1.54 -10.98 24.04
N TYR A 652 -0.74 -10.47 24.99
CA TYR A 652 0.54 -9.88 24.64
C TYR A 652 1.47 -10.88 23.95
N GLN A 653 1.68 -12.06 24.55
CA GLN A 653 2.64 -13.07 24.07
C GLN A 653 2.17 -13.80 22.79
N ASP A 654 0.88 -14.06 22.71
CA ASP A 654 0.31 -14.99 21.74
C ASP A 654 -0.35 -14.27 20.56
N VAL A 655 -0.76 -13.00 20.73
CA VAL A 655 -1.38 -12.20 19.66
C VAL A 655 -0.53 -10.99 19.31
N TYR A 656 -0.36 -10.05 20.25
CA TYR A 656 0.28 -8.77 19.97
C TYR A 656 1.73 -8.94 19.50
N ALA A 657 2.56 -9.65 20.26
CA ALA A 657 3.96 -9.91 19.94
C ALA A 657 4.17 -10.62 18.58
N ARG A 658 3.18 -11.38 18.12
CA ARG A 658 3.26 -12.20 16.91
C ARG A 658 2.68 -11.49 15.68
N SER A 659 1.61 -10.74 15.84
CA SER A 659 0.79 -10.25 14.72
C SER A 659 0.67 -8.73 14.63
N CYS A 660 1.03 -7.99 15.68
CA CYS A 660 0.78 -6.55 15.75
C CYS A 660 2.05 -5.74 16.05
N ARG A 661 2.87 -6.20 17.00
CA ARG A 661 3.99 -5.46 17.60
C ARG A 661 4.95 -4.86 16.58
N THR A 662 5.30 -5.63 15.55
CA THR A 662 6.27 -5.21 14.51
C THR A 662 5.92 -3.84 13.91
N CYS A 663 4.64 -3.58 13.60
CA CYS A 663 4.21 -2.31 13.02
C CYS A 663 3.85 -1.30 14.11
N HIS A 664 3.12 -1.74 15.16
CA HIS A 664 2.57 -0.82 16.17
C HIS A 664 3.62 -0.10 17.02
N VAL A 665 4.79 -0.68 17.28
CA VAL A 665 5.85 0.02 18.03
C VAL A 665 6.46 1.19 17.28
N ALA A 666 6.40 1.16 15.94
CA ALA A 666 6.93 2.21 15.08
C ALA A 666 5.92 3.32 14.81
N LEU A 667 4.68 3.21 15.31
CA LEU A 667 3.64 4.22 15.16
C LEU A 667 3.69 5.23 16.31
N VAL A 668 3.01 6.36 16.11
CA VAL A 668 2.74 7.36 17.15
C VAL A 668 2.09 6.72 18.38
N GLU A 669 2.26 7.35 19.54
CA GLU A 669 1.86 6.80 20.84
C GLU A 669 0.41 6.28 20.89
N GLY A 670 -0.54 6.96 20.26
CA GLY A 670 -1.94 6.52 20.22
C GLY A 670 -2.19 5.18 19.52
N PHE A 671 -1.24 4.71 18.70
CA PHE A 671 -1.26 3.40 18.03
C PHE A 671 -0.16 2.47 18.54
N ASN A 672 0.62 2.89 19.53
CA ASN A 672 1.62 2.05 20.18
C ASN A 672 0.92 1.14 21.20
N PHE A 673 0.69 -0.10 20.80
CA PHE A 673 0.05 -1.11 21.66
C PHE A 673 1.07 -1.88 22.53
N ASP A 674 2.35 -1.49 22.56
CA ASP A 674 3.31 -2.04 23.52
C ASP A 674 3.10 -1.44 24.91
N HIS A 675 2.48 -0.26 24.99
CA HIS A 675 1.98 0.29 26.24
C HIS A 675 0.56 -0.20 26.51
N TYR A 676 0.38 -0.92 27.62
CA TYR A 676 -0.88 -1.59 27.97
C TYR A 676 -2.09 -0.66 27.85
N GLN A 677 -2.02 0.53 28.46
CA GLN A 677 -3.10 1.51 28.50
C GLN A 677 -3.64 1.93 27.13
N ASN A 678 -2.88 1.78 26.05
CA ASN A 678 -3.30 2.17 24.70
C ASN A 678 -4.15 1.08 24.01
N ILE A 679 -4.30 -0.11 24.60
CA ILE A 679 -5.15 -1.19 24.07
C ILE A 679 -5.97 -1.92 25.15
N THR A 680 -5.80 -1.58 26.43
CA THR A 680 -6.59 -2.15 27.52
C THR A 680 -8.07 -1.82 27.36
N PRO A 681 -8.98 -2.80 27.51
CA PRO A 681 -10.41 -2.54 27.50
C PRO A 681 -10.84 -1.49 28.54
N GLY A 682 -11.75 -0.59 28.15
CA GLY A 682 -12.25 0.51 28.96
C GLY A 682 -11.29 1.72 29.06
N SER A 683 -10.16 1.70 28.36
CA SER A 683 -9.23 2.82 28.31
C SER A 683 -9.72 3.95 27.38
N SER A 684 -9.59 5.19 27.85
CA SER A 684 -9.83 6.41 27.06
C SER A 684 -8.57 6.93 26.34
N HIS A 685 -7.44 6.21 26.44
CA HIS A 685 -6.19 6.56 25.76
C HIS A 685 -6.11 6.04 24.32
N PHE A 686 -7.13 5.30 23.87
CA PHE A 686 -7.20 4.76 22.52
C PHE A 686 -7.49 5.86 21.50
N PHE A 687 -6.67 5.92 20.44
CA PHE A 687 -6.64 7.08 19.53
C PHE A 687 -7.72 7.04 18.42
N ARG A 688 -8.36 5.89 18.20
CA ARG A 688 -9.23 5.66 17.02
C ARG A 688 -10.73 5.69 17.29
N ALA A 689 -11.15 5.34 18.50
CA ALA A 689 -12.56 5.20 18.89
C ALA A 689 -12.73 5.43 20.40
N GLU A 690 -13.97 5.28 20.89
CA GLU A 690 -14.29 5.43 22.32
C GLU A 690 -13.49 4.47 23.22
N ALA A 691 -13.29 3.22 22.77
CA ALA A 691 -12.59 2.20 23.52
C ALA A 691 -12.00 1.10 22.61
N PRO A 692 -10.89 0.45 22.99
CA PRO A 692 -10.27 -0.63 22.21
C PRO A 692 -11.21 -1.82 21.93
N GLU A 693 -12.07 -2.15 22.88
CA GLU A 693 -12.99 -3.29 22.80
C GLU A 693 -14.20 -3.06 21.88
N ILE A 694 -14.27 -1.89 21.24
CA ILE A 694 -15.18 -1.60 20.12
C ILE A 694 -14.39 -1.62 18.81
N ASP A 695 -13.25 -0.94 18.75
CA ASP A 695 -12.47 -0.73 17.52
C ASP A 695 -11.74 -1.98 17.00
N VAL A 696 -11.11 -2.72 17.92
CA VAL A 696 -10.30 -3.89 17.57
C VAL A 696 -11.17 -5.02 17.03
N PRO A 697 -12.35 -5.34 17.61
CA PRO A 697 -13.30 -6.28 17.02
C PRO A 697 -13.64 -5.97 15.56
N ILE A 698 -13.97 -4.72 15.25
CA ILE A 698 -14.33 -4.27 13.90
C ILE A 698 -13.15 -4.50 12.95
N THR A 699 -11.99 -3.97 13.32
CA THR A 699 -10.82 -3.98 12.43
C THR A 699 -10.21 -5.37 12.23
N VAL A 700 -10.31 -6.27 13.21
CA VAL A 700 -9.72 -7.61 13.14
C VAL A 700 -10.72 -8.66 12.66
N CYS A 701 -11.95 -8.63 13.16
CA CYS A 701 -12.95 -9.70 13.01
C CYS A 701 -14.12 -9.32 12.10
N GLY A 702 -14.34 -8.02 11.88
CA GLY A 702 -15.43 -7.49 11.08
C GLY A 702 -16.83 -7.90 11.54
N GLY A 703 -17.77 -7.84 10.60
CA GLY A 703 -19.19 -8.16 10.81
C GLY A 703 -19.99 -6.98 11.38
N ASP A 704 -19.57 -5.75 11.12
CA ASP A 704 -20.31 -4.54 11.46
C ASP A 704 -20.72 -3.75 10.19
N SER A 705 -21.29 -2.54 10.36
CA SER A 705 -21.72 -1.74 9.20
C SER A 705 -20.59 -1.00 8.50
N GLN A 706 -19.39 -0.97 9.08
CA GLN A 706 -18.20 -0.26 8.65
C GLN A 706 -17.27 -1.17 7.85
N ILE A 707 -17.80 -1.78 6.79
CA ILE A 707 -17.11 -2.70 5.86
C ILE A 707 -15.73 -2.21 5.37
N PHE A 708 -15.49 -0.89 5.37
CA PHE A 708 -14.20 -0.31 5.01
C PHE A 708 -13.08 -0.65 6.01
N ARG A 709 -13.45 -0.91 7.26
CA ARG A 709 -12.59 -1.21 8.40
C ARG A 709 -12.53 -2.70 8.68
N ASP A 710 -13.57 -3.44 8.32
CA ASP A 710 -13.64 -4.88 8.49
C ASP A 710 -12.40 -5.58 7.93
N HIS A 711 -11.80 -6.43 8.77
CA HIS A 711 -10.64 -7.23 8.42
C HIS A 711 -9.45 -6.41 7.89
N SER A 712 -9.37 -5.12 8.26
CA SER A 712 -8.23 -4.26 7.95
C SER A 712 -6.97 -4.64 8.74
N MET A 713 -7.11 -5.35 9.87
CA MET A 713 -6.02 -5.80 10.72
C MET A 713 -6.00 -7.33 10.90
N PRO A 714 -4.81 -7.95 11.04
CA PRO A 714 -3.49 -7.39 10.79
C PRO A 714 -3.32 -6.97 9.31
N ASN A 715 -2.78 -5.77 9.05
CA ASN A 715 -2.76 -5.20 7.70
C ASN A 715 -1.65 -5.79 6.78
N SER A 716 -0.93 -6.82 7.21
CA SER A 716 -0.16 -7.66 6.31
C SER A 716 -0.94 -8.94 5.98
N LEU A 717 -1.01 -9.28 4.70
CA LEU A 717 -1.73 -10.47 4.21
C LEU A 717 -1.24 -11.78 4.83
N VAL A 718 0.08 -11.94 4.96
CA VAL A 718 0.65 -13.17 5.54
C VAL A 718 0.25 -13.26 7.00
N THR A 719 0.39 -12.16 7.75
CA THR A 719 0.04 -12.08 9.16
C THR A 719 -1.44 -12.33 9.39
N PHE A 720 -2.30 -11.74 8.55
CA PHE A 720 -3.75 -11.96 8.56
C PHE A 720 -4.07 -13.45 8.39
N ASN A 721 -3.50 -14.09 7.37
CA ASN A 721 -3.71 -15.52 7.15
C ASN A 721 -3.21 -16.37 8.31
N ARG A 722 -2.02 -16.07 8.85
CA ARG A 722 -1.47 -16.81 10.00
C ARG A 722 -2.31 -16.63 11.27
N PHE A 723 -2.82 -15.42 11.52
CA PHE A 723 -3.70 -15.12 12.64
C PHE A 723 -4.94 -16.03 12.61
N TRP A 724 -5.64 -16.05 11.47
CA TRP A 724 -6.86 -16.86 11.34
C TRP A 724 -6.61 -18.36 11.24
N LEU A 725 -5.56 -18.80 10.54
CA LEU A 725 -5.20 -20.22 10.46
C LEU A 725 -4.76 -20.80 11.82
N SER A 726 -4.36 -19.97 12.79
CA SER A 726 -4.03 -20.44 14.14
C SER A 726 -5.23 -21.05 14.89
N ALA A 727 -6.46 -20.70 14.50
CA ALA A 727 -7.68 -21.28 15.04
C ALA A 727 -8.12 -22.58 14.34
N ASP A 728 -7.57 -22.89 13.16
CA ASP A 728 -7.90 -24.09 12.39
C ASP A 728 -7.03 -25.28 12.83
N PRO A 729 -7.59 -26.32 13.49
CA PRO A 729 -6.82 -27.47 13.95
C PRO A 729 -6.19 -28.29 12.82
N THR A 730 -6.70 -28.18 11.59
CA THR A 730 -6.16 -28.89 10.42
C THR A 730 -4.98 -28.17 9.81
N ALA A 731 -4.97 -26.83 9.86
CA ALA A 731 -3.85 -26.01 9.43
C ALA A 731 -2.77 -25.90 10.52
N ASN A 732 -3.16 -25.73 11.79
CA ASN A 732 -2.25 -25.48 12.91
C ASN A 732 -1.62 -26.76 13.47
N THR A 733 -0.83 -27.42 12.63
CA THR A 733 -0.17 -28.70 12.97
C THR A 733 1.02 -28.53 13.92
N THR A 734 1.58 -27.32 14.03
CA THR A 734 2.70 -27.00 14.92
C THR A 734 2.26 -26.60 16.33
N GLY A 735 0.97 -26.37 16.56
CA GLY A 735 0.42 -25.97 17.86
C GLY A 735 0.72 -24.52 18.23
N ASP A 736 0.67 -23.61 17.24
CA ASP A 736 0.66 -22.17 17.50
C ASP A 736 -0.55 -21.82 18.40
N PRO A 737 -0.47 -20.77 19.25
CA PRO A 737 -1.61 -20.33 20.05
C PRO A 737 -2.81 -19.95 19.17
N ASN A 738 -4.03 -20.25 19.62
CA ASN A 738 -5.26 -19.83 18.94
C ASN A 738 -5.46 -18.32 19.14
N GLN A 739 -4.96 -17.51 18.20
CA GLN A 739 -4.93 -16.05 18.34
C GLN A 739 -6.32 -15.41 18.37
N PRO A 740 -7.30 -15.81 17.52
CA PRO A 740 -8.66 -15.29 17.62
C PRO A 740 -9.32 -15.53 18.99
N ASP A 741 -9.08 -16.70 19.61
CA ASP A 741 -9.61 -17.03 20.93
C ASP A 741 -8.95 -16.19 22.04
N GLU A 742 -7.62 -16.03 22.02
CA GLU A 742 -6.92 -15.16 22.98
C GLU A 742 -7.29 -13.68 22.83
N LEU A 743 -7.48 -13.19 21.60
CA LEU A 743 -8.01 -11.84 21.34
C LEU A 743 -9.41 -11.67 21.94
N THR A 744 -10.28 -12.66 21.71
CA THR A 744 -11.65 -12.65 22.25
C THR A 744 -11.60 -12.57 23.78
N LYS A 745 -10.85 -13.45 24.45
CA LYS A 745 -10.72 -13.45 25.93
C LYS A 745 -10.21 -12.14 26.49
N PHE A 746 -9.30 -11.46 25.80
CA PHE A 746 -8.74 -10.20 26.25
C PHE A 746 -9.75 -9.04 26.16
N LEU A 747 -10.52 -8.97 25.07
CA LEU A 747 -11.48 -7.88 24.83
C LEU A 747 -12.86 -8.09 25.48
N LEU A 748 -13.12 -9.27 26.04
CA LEU A 748 -14.37 -9.54 26.74
C LEU A 748 -14.50 -8.66 27.99
N THR A 749 -15.48 -7.76 27.99
CA THR A 749 -15.84 -6.90 29.12
C THR A 749 -17.33 -7.05 29.44
N PRO A 750 -17.78 -6.66 30.65
CA PRO A 750 -19.22 -6.59 30.96
C PRO A 750 -20.01 -5.68 29.99
N SER A 751 -19.35 -4.70 29.37
CA SER A 751 -19.94 -3.74 28.43
C SER A 751 -20.01 -4.24 26.98
N THR A 752 -19.08 -5.10 26.53
CA THR A 752 -19.09 -5.64 25.16
C THR A 752 -20.00 -6.87 24.99
N GLY A 753 -20.36 -7.55 26.08
CA GLY A 753 -21.20 -8.76 26.00
C GLY A 753 -20.44 -9.97 25.44
N THR A 754 -21.13 -10.85 24.70
CA THR A 754 -20.60 -12.10 24.11
C THR A 754 -19.94 -11.84 22.75
N PHE A 755 -18.89 -11.02 22.71
CA PHE A 755 -18.07 -10.89 21.50
C PHE A 755 -17.33 -12.21 21.23
N THR A 756 -17.29 -12.64 19.96
CA THR A 756 -16.48 -13.77 19.51
C THR A 756 -15.91 -13.49 18.12
N CYS A 757 -14.58 -13.53 17.98
CA CYS A 757 -13.89 -13.37 16.71
C CYS A 757 -13.90 -14.72 15.94
N ASN A 758 -14.73 -14.84 14.90
CA ASN A 758 -14.94 -16.11 14.19
C ASN A 758 -14.31 -16.10 12.78
N PRO A 759 -13.65 -17.18 12.36
CA PRO A 759 -13.17 -17.29 10.98
C PRO A 759 -14.32 -17.20 9.98
N GLY A 760 -14.10 -16.47 8.89
CA GLY A 760 -15.04 -16.41 7.77
C GLY A 760 -16.26 -15.51 8.00
N GLN A 761 -16.24 -14.65 9.03
CA GLN A 761 -17.10 -13.47 9.04
C GLN A 761 -16.76 -12.66 7.77
N VAL A 762 -17.69 -12.62 6.82
CA VAL A 762 -17.48 -11.88 5.57
C VAL A 762 -17.71 -10.39 5.88
N PRO A 763 -16.87 -9.48 5.36
CA PRO A 763 -17.14 -8.05 5.40
C PRO A 763 -18.51 -7.68 4.82
#